data_AF-A0A841FUY0-F1
#
_entry.id   AF-A0A841FUY0-F1
#
_cell.length_a   1.000
_cell.length_b   1.000
_cell.length_c   1.000
_cell.angle_alpha   90.00
_cell.angle_beta   90.00
_cell.angle_gamma   90.00
#
_symmetry.space_group_name_H-M   'P 1'
#
loop_
_entity.id
_entity.type
_entity.pdbx_description
1 polymer ?
#
loop_
_entity_poly.entity_id
_entity_poly.type
_entity_poly.pdbx_seq_one_letter_code
_entity_poly.pdbx_strand_id
1 'polypeptide(L)'
;MGNLEHGRSEDRPARRSRERPGADRSGRHPLLGIQRTAGNRAAVAYVQREKLTSSAIVHEHRQLTPDATATEKLLDRVIAELGWSATIAWAERFITAEPAQDFRYGTDLDLTGRCRQRLRNEMQRRRNMAEDLTGPLGRDLGDVVFASGRFITRANEVTTELLKRSETQLKGEMAHYGLKENTFLGITTSYSMDDGPLQTGLRDAARRLAGKRTETDRVSAAFTAADKAAADDARKIELFLPGVSPAVQAREAARKTWVAAEDEYHAACAKEQIEYPVLAAYTKQDDAATRLFDLVGKSRQGLAASLYSTIDERLKSIKEVREAIGTKDYNPWKHSRVVGLTKTQMALAPWEARIVDEKAAASAKGADASMVAKIAAVVSIGLGLLGAIPSGGGTLLAGLAVASAAVGAAFSLNNLYEHYKEYSLAKAENMMSLDQAQAISTDEPGLLWLALDLIDLGLSFTGAMDAFKKLRTAMALVEKGGVKAMIGLNAEMGRAALPATTRGRLFAALFEKLGGGKSAAEALEQLLAQIAAAAEKDGPRQALAKAVDGAATNLVAGKKIAFYLPGNAGGTLGEFKRIVRASGQVPAAEVDAHAIALMRDFGRKNYHGFYSGRGDFIILRAGDDMASALTHELAHRAQSVQGRLQSLGTLRAEFQSHRMQREMLLALPEEIVAKSASKELVHKTDEEIIAFLKQHPEYGPKIKLEAADASIADIDPVGDAKMVEDWFLDGTVGK
;
A
#
# COMPACT_ATOMS: atom_id res chain seq x y z
N MET A 1 73.32 12.88 -1.38
CA MET A 1 72.76 14.23 -1.64
C MET A 1 71.36 14.21 -1.03
N GLY A 2 71.12 14.54 0.25
CA GLY A 2 71.27 15.84 0.96
C GLY A 2 69.99 16.68 0.67
N ASN A 3 69.13 17.16 1.58
CA ASN A 3 69.09 17.47 3.03
C ASN A 3 67.62 17.29 3.52
N LEU A 4 67.24 16.92 4.74
CA LEU A 4 67.44 17.44 6.12
C LEU A 4 66.83 18.83 6.42
N GLU A 5 65.66 18.85 7.08
CA GLU A 5 65.16 19.82 8.10
C GLU A 5 64.08 19.06 8.94
N HIS A 6 64.26 18.67 10.21
CA HIS A 6 64.28 19.37 11.51
C HIS A 6 62.98 20.08 11.97
N GLY A 7 62.27 19.43 12.90
CA GLY A 7 62.01 20.00 14.24
C GLY A 7 60.56 20.36 14.61
N ARG A 8 59.97 19.59 15.55
CA ARG A 8 59.71 19.97 16.97
C ARG A 8 58.65 19.07 17.60
N SER A 9 59.06 18.38 18.67
CA SER A 9 58.21 17.65 19.61
C SER A 9 57.77 18.59 20.74
N GLU A 10 56.47 18.65 21.03
CA GLU A 10 55.95 19.24 22.26
C GLU A 10 55.46 18.15 23.23
N ASP A 11 56.10 18.15 24.39
CA ASP A 11 55.74 17.43 25.61
C ASP A 11 54.35 17.81 26.13
N ARG A 12 53.54 16.82 26.52
CA ARG A 12 52.39 17.00 27.43
C ARG A 12 52.50 16.05 28.63
N PRO A 13 52.46 16.57 29.88
CA PRO A 13 52.65 15.74 31.06
C PRO A 13 51.35 15.08 31.55
N ALA A 14 51.54 13.87 32.09
CA ALA A 14 50.54 13.03 32.73
C ALA A 14 49.96 13.67 34.02
N ARG A 15 48.64 13.72 34.13
CA ARG A 15 47.92 14.02 35.39
C ARG A 15 47.54 12.72 36.11
N ARG A 16 48.22 12.48 37.24
CA ARG A 16 47.85 11.50 38.27
C ARG A 16 46.71 12.07 39.13
N SER A 17 45.57 11.39 39.20
CA SER A 17 44.52 11.62 40.19
C SER A 17 44.81 10.80 41.45
N ARG A 18 44.84 11.51 42.59
CA ARG A 18 45.08 11.00 43.94
C ARG A 18 43.85 10.28 44.49
N GLU A 19 44.09 9.10 45.06
CA GLU A 19 43.24 8.42 46.02
C GLU A 19 43.18 9.19 47.36
N ARG A 20 42.03 9.15 48.03
CA ARG A 20 41.89 9.44 49.47
C ARG A 20 40.98 8.38 50.11
N PRO A 21 41.35 7.82 51.27
CA PRO A 21 40.55 6.82 52.00
C PRO A 21 39.85 7.38 53.25
N GLY A 22 38.82 6.66 53.72
CA GLY A 22 38.14 6.77 55.04
C GLY A 22 36.66 6.37 54.90
N ALA A 23 36.21 5.15 55.27
CA ALA A 23 35.96 4.61 56.63
C ALA A 23 35.01 5.51 57.46
N ASP A 24 33.97 5.08 58.19
CA ASP A 24 33.25 3.83 58.43
C ASP A 24 31.99 4.23 59.28
N ARG A 25 30.99 3.34 59.34
CA ARG A 25 29.93 3.15 60.37
C ARG A 25 28.56 3.86 60.32
N SER A 26 27.57 2.95 60.28
CA SER A 26 26.40 2.79 61.17
C SER A 26 25.01 3.19 60.67
N GLY A 27 24.35 2.17 60.09
CA GLY A 27 23.05 1.62 60.50
C GLY A 27 21.92 2.54 61.00
N ARG A 28 20.79 2.49 60.28
CA ARG A 28 19.44 2.19 60.80
C ARG A 28 18.43 2.01 59.65
N HIS A 29 17.48 1.11 59.87
CA HIS A 29 16.49 0.54 58.95
C HIS A 29 15.23 1.45 58.77
N PRO A 30 14.22 1.07 57.96
CA PRO A 30 13.62 1.91 56.92
C PRO A 30 12.28 2.55 57.35
N LEU A 31 11.92 3.66 56.68
CA LEU A 31 10.57 4.20 56.73
C LEU A 31 10.07 4.56 55.31
N LEU A 32 9.06 3.80 54.89
CA LEU A 32 7.88 4.22 54.12
C LEU A 32 7.96 5.57 53.39
N GLY A 33 8.18 5.50 52.07
CA GLY A 33 8.05 6.63 51.15
C GLY A 33 7.03 6.31 50.06
N ILE A 34 5.79 6.69 50.34
CA ILE A 34 4.59 6.69 49.50
C ILE A 34 4.85 7.10 48.03
N GLN A 35 4.27 6.33 47.11
CA GLN A 35 4.02 6.69 45.71
C GLN A 35 3.39 8.09 45.60
N ARG A 36 4.06 9.01 44.90
CA ARG A 36 3.39 10.16 44.27
C ARG A 36 3.70 10.16 42.77
N THR A 37 2.68 9.76 42.04
CA THR A 37 2.28 10.23 40.70
C THR A 37 3.19 11.32 40.11
N ALA A 38 3.85 10.98 39.01
CA ALA A 38 4.46 11.94 38.09
C ALA A 38 3.35 12.86 37.55
N GLY A 39 3.27 14.06 38.12
CA GLY A 39 2.42 15.12 37.65
C GLY A 39 2.96 15.70 36.34
N ASN A 40 2.08 15.78 35.34
CA ASN A 40 2.16 16.73 34.23
C ASN A 40 2.29 18.15 34.79
N ARG A 41 3.52 18.62 35.02
CA ARG A 41 3.80 20.05 35.05
C ARG A 41 3.97 20.48 33.60
N ALA A 42 2.89 21.00 33.02
CA ALA A 42 2.98 21.86 31.86
C ALA A 42 4.01 22.96 32.19
N ALA A 43 5.16 22.91 31.52
CA ALA A 43 6.06 24.03 31.48
C ALA A 43 5.32 25.16 30.77
N VAL A 44 4.70 26.05 31.54
CA VAL A 44 4.28 27.36 31.04
C VAL A 44 5.56 28.09 30.72
N ALA A 45 6.01 27.96 29.46
CA ALA A 45 7.06 28.80 28.92
C ALA A 45 6.54 30.24 29.02
N TYR A 46 7.06 30.99 29.99
CA TYR A 46 6.89 32.43 30.02
C TYR A 46 7.55 32.97 28.76
N VAL A 47 6.74 33.20 27.73
CA VAL A 47 7.14 33.97 26.56
C VAL A 47 7.54 35.33 27.09
N GLN A 48 8.85 35.60 27.14
CA GLN A 48 9.36 36.94 27.39
C GLN A 48 8.70 37.84 26.34
N ARG A 49 7.81 38.73 26.79
CA ARG A 49 7.25 39.77 25.93
C ARG A 49 8.39 40.72 25.60
N GLU A 50 9.04 40.49 24.47
CA GLU A 50 9.90 41.50 23.85
C GLU A 50 9.09 42.80 23.79
N LYS A 51 9.69 43.91 24.24
CA LYS A 51 9.06 45.23 24.15
C LYS A 51 8.66 45.45 22.70
N LEU A 52 7.36 45.56 22.46
CA LEU A 52 6.81 45.91 21.16
C LEU A 52 7.48 47.23 20.73
N THR A 53 8.28 47.17 19.68
CA THR A 53 8.67 48.39 18.96
C THR A 53 7.38 49.04 18.47
N SER A 54 7.30 50.37 18.44
CA SER A 54 6.11 51.14 18.03
C SER A 54 5.63 50.87 16.59
N SER A 55 6.28 49.94 15.88
CA SER A 55 6.07 49.56 14.48
C SER A 55 5.68 48.08 14.29
N ALA A 56 5.18 47.40 15.32
CA ALA A 56 4.82 45.97 15.26
C ALA A 56 3.32 45.75 15.57
N ILE A 57 2.69 44.84 14.83
CA ILE A 57 1.32 44.35 15.08
C ILE A 57 1.38 42.88 15.51
N VAL A 58 0.43 42.42 16.33
CA VAL A 58 0.39 41.03 16.80
C VAL A 58 -0.71 40.27 16.06
N HIS A 59 -0.33 39.23 15.32
CA HIS A 59 -1.25 38.29 14.65
C HIS A 59 -1.02 36.87 15.18
N GLU A 60 -2.04 36.28 15.82
CA GLU A 60 -1.97 34.93 16.41
C GLU A 60 -0.71 34.71 17.27
N HIS A 61 -0.46 35.64 18.21
CA HIS A 61 0.70 35.65 19.12
C HIS A 61 2.06 35.89 18.46
N ARG A 62 2.11 36.28 17.18
CA ARG A 62 3.35 36.56 16.45
C ARG A 62 3.43 38.03 16.05
N GLN A 63 4.59 38.64 16.19
CA GLN A 63 4.81 40.05 15.86
C GLN A 63 5.14 40.20 14.37
N LEU A 64 4.25 40.86 13.61
CA LEU A 64 4.48 41.29 12.24
C LEU A 64 4.99 42.73 12.24
N THR A 65 5.92 43.03 11.34
CA THR A 65 6.48 44.37 11.17
C THR A 65 6.55 44.71 9.69
N PRO A 66 6.61 45.99 9.29
CA PRO A 66 6.79 46.35 7.88
C PRO A 66 8.23 46.11 7.39
N ASP A 67 9.16 45.85 8.33
CA ASP A 67 10.56 45.53 8.03
C ASP A 67 10.68 44.17 7.33
N ALA A 68 11.42 44.17 6.22
CA ALA A 68 11.55 42.99 5.37
C ALA A 68 12.30 41.87 6.08
N THR A 69 13.44 42.19 6.71
CA THR A 69 14.30 41.22 7.35
C THR A 69 13.65 40.59 8.58
N ALA A 70 12.94 41.37 9.38
CA ALA A 70 12.19 40.86 10.53
C ALA A 70 11.03 39.96 10.10
N THR A 71 10.30 40.33 9.04
CA THR A 71 9.22 39.49 8.49
C THR A 71 9.78 38.19 7.90
N GLU A 72 10.91 38.26 7.19
CA GLU A 72 11.60 37.09 6.66
C GLU A 72 11.99 36.11 7.77
N LYS A 73 12.66 36.59 8.83
CA LYS A 73 13.03 35.77 10.00
C LYS A 73 11.81 35.23 10.75
N LEU A 74 10.72 35.98 10.78
CA LEU A 74 9.46 35.50 11.35
C LEU A 74 8.94 34.32 10.54
N LEU A 75 8.84 34.45 9.21
CA LEU A 75 8.37 33.38 8.34
C LEU A 75 9.21 32.11 8.47
N ASP A 76 10.53 32.23 8.54
CA ASP A 76 11.40 31.07 8.73
C ASP A 76 11.08 30.31 10.01
N ARG A 77 10.86 31.03 11.12
CA ARG A 77 10.44 30.42 12.38
C ARG A 77 9.04 29.79 12.27
N VAL A 78 8.08 30.50 11.68
CA VAL A 78 6.70 30.01 11.54
C VAL A 78 6.65 28.74 10.70
N ILE A 79 7.36 28.70 9.57
CA ILE A 79 7.44 27.52 8.69
C ILE A 79 8.11 26.37 9.42
N ALA A 80 9.24 26.61 10.09
CA ALA A 80 9.94 25.56 10.84
C ALA A 80 9.09 24.96 11.97
N GLU A 81 8.27 25.79 12.65
CA GLU A 81 7.43 25.37 13.77
C GLU A 81 6.12 24.72 13.33
N LEU A 82 5.39 25.35 12.40
CA LEU A 82 4.02 24.96 12.04
C LEU A 82 3.97 24.11 10.79
N GLY A 83 4.95 24.25 9.90
CA GLY A 83 4.86 23.71 8.55
C GLY A 83 4.47 24.71 7.47
N TRP A 84 4.67 24.33 6.22
CA TRP A 84 4.37 25.17 5.06
C TRP A 84 2.87 25.40 4.91
N SER A 85 2.08 24.32 4.88
CA SER A 85 0.62 24.41 4.70
C SER A 85 -0.04 25.22 5.82
N ALA A 86 0.40 25.04 7.07
CA ALA A 86 -0.12 25.80 8.20
C ALA A 86 0.33 27.27 8.17
N THR A 87 1.55 27.55 7.70
CA THR A 87 2.03 28.93 7.51
C THR A 87 1.23 29.67 6.44
N ILE A 88 0.90 29.01 5.33
CA ILE A 88 0.02 29.60 4.30
C ILE A 88 -1.31 29.98 4.94
N ALA A 89 -1.98 29.06 5.62
CA ALA A 89 -3.27 29.33 6.24
C ALA A 89 -3.18 30.46 7.29
N TRP A 90 -2.11 30.50 8.09
CA TRP A 90 -1.85 31.57 9.05
C TRP A 90 -1.67 32.94 8.38
N ALA A 91 -0.88 33.01 7.31
CA ALA A 91 -0.63 34.24 6.57
C ALA A 91 -1.87 34.71 5.81
N GLU A 92 -2.60 33.80 5.17
CA GLU A 92 -3.83 34.10 4.44
C GLU A 92 -4.88 34.73 5.36
N ARG A 93 -5.11 34.19 6.56
CA ARG A 93 -6.04 34.79 7.53
C ARG A 93 -5.73 36.25 7.85
N PHE A 94 -4.46 36.65 7.85
CA PHE A 94 -4.07 38.06 8.02
C PHE A 94 -4.19 38.87 6.73
N ILE A 95 -3.81 38.27 5.61
CA ILE A 95 -3.78 38.92 4.30
C ILE A 95 -5.19 39.20 3.76
N THR A 96 -6.14 38.30 4.02
CA THR A 96 -7.53 38.38 3.56
C THR A 96 -8.49 38.86 4.63
N ALA A 97 -8.00 39.24 5.82
CA ALA A 97 -8.82 39.83 6.87
C ALA A 97 -9.61 41.04 6.33
N GLU A 98 -10.91 41.07 6.60
CA GLU A 98 -11.78 42.16 6.18
C GLU A 98 -11.35 43.49 6.83
N PRO A 99 -11.59 44.65 6.18
CA PRO A 99 -11.24 45.95 6.76
C PRO A 99 -11.78 46.18 8.18
N ALA A 100 -12.94 45.62 8.51
CA ALA A 100 -13.51 45.70 9.86
C ALA A 100 -12.67 44.96 10.92
N GLN A 101 -11.91 43.95 10.52
CA GLN A 101 -11.00 43.20 11.38
C GLN A 101 -9.66 43.91 11.60
N ASP A 102 -9.32 44.94 10.80
CA ASP A 102 -8.05 45.67 10.92
C ASP A 102 -7.93 46.39 12.26
N PHE A 103 -9.06 46.83 12.83
CA PHE A 103 -9.12 47.43 14.16
C PHE A 103 -8.69 46.47 15.28
N ARG A 104 -8.67 45.15 15.05
CA ARG A 104 -8.15 44.17 16.02
C ARG A 104 -6.63 44.19 16.10
N TYR A 105 -5.95 44.67 15.05
CA TYR A 105 -4.49 44.70 14.97
C TYR A 105 -3.90 46.06 15.39
N GLY A 106 -4.72 47.11 15.45
CA GLY A 106 -4.35 48.43 15.95
C GLY A 106 -5.19 49.56 15.35
N THR A 107 -5.00 50.78 15.85
CA THR A 107 -5.66 51.98 15.30
C THR A 107 -4.95 52.54 14.06
N ASP A 108 -3.70 52.14 13.82
CA ASP A 108 -2.91 52.55 12.65
C ASP A 108 -3.17 51.59 11.47
N LEU A 109 -4.16 51.96 10.65
CA LEU A 109 -4.55 51.20 9.46
C LEU A 109 -3.46 51.19 8.37
N ASP A 110 -2.64 52.24 8.29
CA ASP A 110 -1.52 52.30 7.34
C ASP A 110 -0.43 51.29 7.72
N LEU A 111 -0.09 51.20 9.00
CA LEU A 111 0.84 50.18 9.50
C LEU A 111 0.33 48.76 9.20
N THR A 112 -0.96 48.49 9.46
CA THR A 112 -1.58 47.18 9.14
C THR A 112 -1.49 46.88 7.65
N GLY A 113 -1.80 47.86 6.79
CA GLY A 113 -1.68 47.73 5.33
C GLY A 113 -0.24 47.45 4.87
N ARG A 114 0.75 48.14 5.43
CA ARG A 114 2.17 47.91 5.13
C ARG A 114 2.64 46.52 5.58
N CYS A 115 2.27 46.08 6.78
CA CYS A 115 2.55 44.72 7.27
C CYS A 115 1.90 43.65 6.39
N ARG A 116 0.64 43.86 5.95
CA ARG A 116 -0.09 42.96 5.05
C ARG A 116 0.61 42.81 3.71
N GLN A 117 0.94 43.93 3.07
CA GLN A 117 1.65 43.90 1.79
C GLN A 117 3.03 43.27 1.91
N ARG A 118 3.74 43.56 3.01
CA ARG A 118 5.04 42.94 3.31
C ARG A 118 4.93 41.44 3.45
N LEU A 119 4.01 40.95 4.29
CA LEU A 119 3.80 39.52 4.49
C LEU A 119 3.44 38.81 3.18
N ARG A 120 2.57 39.41 2.36
CA ARG A 120 2.22 38.89 1.02
C ARG A 120 3.44 38.74 0.12
N ASN A 121 4.29 39.77 0.04
CA ASN A 121 5.49 39.75 -0.79
C ASN A 121 6.48 38.68 -0.32
N GLU A 122 6.75 38.59 0.99
CA GLU A 122 7.68 37.59 1.52
C GLU A 122 7.13 36.16 1.42
N MET A 123 5.82 35.94 1.58
CA MET A 123 5.18 34.65 1.35
C MET A 123 5.31 34.20 -0.10
N GLN A 124 5.11 35.10 -1.06
CA GLN A 124 5.30 34.77 -2.48
C GLN A 124 6.76 34.42 -2.78
N ARG A 125 7.72 35.17 -2.19
CA ARG A 125 9.15 34.86 -2.30
C ARG A 125 9.48 33.48 -1.73
N ARG A 126 8.98 33.16 -0.53
CA ARG A 126 9.16 31.84 0.10
C ARG A 126 8.49 30.72 -0.69
N ARG A 127 7.32 30.96 -1.31
CA ARG A 127 6.68 30.00 -2.22
C ARG A 127 7.60 29.69 -3.40
N ASN A 128 8.13 30.70 -4.06
CA ASN A 128 9.03 30.50 -5.20
C ASN A 128 10.29 29.70 -4.79
N MET A 129 10.86 29.98 -3.61
CA MET A 129 12.01 29.21 -3.10
C MET A 129 11.65 27.77 -2.74
N ALA A 130 10.48 27.55 -2.14
CA ALA A 130 9.98 26.23 -1.81
C ALA A 130 9.67 25.40 -3.07
N GLU A 131 9.19 26.05 -4.13
CA GLU A 131 8.97 25.44 -5.45
C GLU A 131 10.28 25.14 -6.18
N ASP A 132 11.27 26.03 -6.12
CA ASP A 132 12.62 25.75 -6.63
C ASP A 132 13.28 24.57 -5.88
N LEU A 133 13.06 24.48 -4.56
CA LEU A 133 13.61 23.39 -3.74
C LEU A 133 12.92 22.05 -4.04
N THR A 134 11.58 22.00 -4.00
CA THR A 134 10.80 20.74 -3.97
C THR A 134 10.02 20.45 -5.24
N GLY A 135 10.04 21.35 -6.22
CA GLY A 135 9.07 21.39 -7.31
C GLY A 135 7.72 21.97 -6.86
N PRO A 136 6.69 21.95 -7.72
CA PRO A 136 5.38 22.52 -7.41
C PRO A 136 4.77 21.98 -6.10
N LEU A 137 4.30 22.90 -5.24
CA LEU A 137 3.77 22.59 -3.90
C LEU A 137 2.28 22.18 -3.89
N GLY A 138 1.56 22.32 -5.01
CA GLY A 138 0.09 22.24 -5.04
C GLY A 138 -0.56 21.31 -6.06
N ARG A 139 0.20 20.46 -6.78
CA ARG A 139 -0.41 19.43 -7.64
C ARG A 139 -0.37 18.08 -6.98
N ASP A 140 -1.52 17.38 -7.03
CA ASP A 140 -1.64 15.99 -6.63
C ASP A 140 -0.54 15.18 -7.34
N LEU A 141 0.28 14.50 -6.55
CA LEU A 141 1.58 13.93 -6.94
C LEU A 141 1.47 12.78 -7.98
N GLY A 142 0.26 12.44 -8.42
CA GLY A 142 -0.01 11.33 -9.34
C GLY A 142 0.48 11.56 -10.77
N ASP A 143 0.51 12.81 -11.26
CA ASP A 143 0.73 13.09 -12.70
C ASP A 143 1.97 13.95 -13.03
N VAL A 144 2.69 14.49 -12.05
CA VAL A 144 3.89 15.31 -12.31
C VAL A 144 5.15 14.46 -12.13
N VAL A 145 5.38 13.60 -13.10
CA VAL A 145 6.50 12.65 -13.19
C VAL A 145 7.89 13.33 -13.29
N PHE A 146 7.97 14.65 -13.43
CA PHE A 146 9.25 15.36 -13.56
C PHE A 146 9.31 16.66 -12.74
N ALA A 147 8.98 16.60 -11.44
CA ALA A 147 9.27 17.74 -10.58
C ALA A 147 10.80 17.98 -10.56
N SER A 148 11.23 19.10 -11.15
CA SER A 148 12.62 19.49 -11.38
C SER A 148 13.25 20.27 -10.22
N GLY A 149 12.80 20.02 -8.98
CA GLY A 149 13.32 20.72 -7.80
C GLY A 149 14.77 20.33 -7.52
N ARG A 150 15.59 21.30 -7.06
CA ARG A 150 17.00 21.07 -6.73
C ARG A 150 17.19 19.94 -5.70
N PHE A 151 16.20 19.71 -4.83
CA PHE A 151 16.24 18.61 -3.87
C PHE A 151 16.19 17.24 -4.56
N ILE A 152 15.36 17.05 -5.58
CA ILE A 152 15.23 15.76 -6.29
C ILE A 152 16.51 15.45 -7.07
N THR A 153 17.08 16.44 -7.75
CA THR A 153 18.38 16.29 -8.43
C THR A 153 19.44 15.83 -7.43
N ARG A 154 19.54 16.50 -6.27
CA ARG A 154 20.52 16.12 -5.26
C ARG A 154 20.22 14.76 -4.63
N ALA A 155 18.95 14.43 -4.42
CA ALA A 155 18.54 13.13 -3.89
C ALA A 155 18.94 11.99 -4.83
N ASN A 156 18.75 12.15 -6.14
CA ASN A 156 19.18 11.17 -7.14
C ASN A 156 20.71 11.01 -7.15
N GLU A 157 21.47 12.09 -6.96
CA GLU A 157 22.93 12.02 -6.79
C GLU A 157 23.31 11.23 -5.52
N VAL A 158 22.68 11.53 -4.37
CA VAL A 158 22.89 10.80 -3.12
C VAL A 158 22.58 9.31 -3.28
N THR A 159 21.45 8.97 -3.91
CA THR A 159 21.07 7.59 -4.24
C THR A 159 22.13 6.93 -5.12
N THR A 160 22.60 7.60 -6.17
CA THR A 160 23.66 7.08 -7.04
C THR A 160 24.97 6.84 -6.28
N GLU A 161 25.36 7.75 -5.38
CA GLU A 161 26.54 7.58 -4.53
C GLU A 161 26.41 6.39 -3.57
N LEU A 162 25.24 6.21 -2.95
CA LEU A 162 24.96 5.05 -2.09
C LEU A 162 25.07 3.75 -2.87
N LEU A 163 24.44 3.67 -4.06
CA LEU A 163 24.52 2.51 -4.94
C LEU A 163 25.97 2.19 -5.34
N LYS A 164 26.76 3.20 -5.68
CA LYS A 164 28.18 3.04 -6.04
C LYS A 164 29.02 2.51 -4.88
N ARG A 165 28.79 2.99 -3.66
CA ARG A 165 29.46 2.51 -2.44
C ARG A 165 29.11 1.06 -2.16
N SER A 166 27.83 0.71 -2.21
CA SER A 166 27.37 -0.67 -2.03
C SER A 166 27.92 -1.61 -3.10
N GLU A 167 27.93 -1.20 -4.38
CA GLU A 167 28.55 -1.98 -5.47
C GLU A 167 30.04 -2.21 -5.22
N THR A 168 30.77 -1.17 -4.79
CA THR A 168 32.20 -1.26 -4.48
C THR A 168 32.44 -2.22 -3.32
N GLN A 169 31.63 -2.16 -2.26
CA GLN A 169 31.69 -3.08 -1.13
C GLN A 169 31.43 -4.52 -1.57
N LEU A 170 30.37 -4.77 -2.32
CA LEU A 170 30.00 -6.11 -2.81
C LEU A 170 31.10 -6.73 -3.68
N LYS A 171 31.66 -5.96 -4.63
CA LYS A 171 32.78 -6.41 -5.45
C LYS A 171 34.05 -6.63 -4.61
N GLY A 172 34.27 -5.78 -3.60
CA GLY A 172 35.34 -5.94 -2.62
C GLY A 172 35.23 -7.26 -1.87
N GLU A 173 34.03 -7.64 -1.42
CA GLU A 173 33.77 -8.93 -0.75
C GLU A 173 33.97 -10.11 -1.70
N MET A 174 33.53 -10.02 -2.96
CA MET A 174 33.81 -11.05 -3.97
C MET A 174 35.31 -11.29 -4.13
N ALA A 175 36.09 -10.22 -4.20
CA ALA A 175 37.55 -10.30 -4.28
C ALA A 175 38.16 -10.82 -2.97
N HIS A 176 37.65 -10.39 -1.81
CA HIS A 176 38.13 -10.80 -0.49
C HIS A 176 38.03 -12.31 -0.27
N TYR A 177 36.92 -12.94 -0.70
CA TYR A 177 36.74 -14.39 -0.63
C TYR A 177 37.29 -15.14 -1.86
N GLY A 178 37.88 -14.45 -2.83
CA GLY A 178 38.37 -15.06 -4.07
C GLY A 178 37.27 -15.73 -4.89
N LEU A 179 36.04 -15.20 -4.86
CA LEU A 179 34.90 -15.79 -5.56
C LEU A 179 35.08 -15.68 -7.08
N LYS A 180 35.00 -16.81 -7.77
CA LYS A 180 35.12 -16.91 -9.24
C LYS A 180 33.96 -17.69 -9.81
N GLU A 181 33.38 -17.16 -10.87
CA GLU A 181 32.42 -17.82 -11.73
C GLU A 181 33.17 -18.44 -12.93
N ASN A 182 33.11 -19.76 -13.07
CA ASN A 182 33.69 -20.50 -14.18
C ASN A 182 32.56 -21.07 -15.02
N THR A 183 32.29 -20.43 -16.16
CA THR A 183 31.27 -20.87 -17.11
C THR A 183 31.93 -21.75 -18.17
N PHE A 184 31.69 -23.07 -18.11
CA PHE A 184 32.20 -24.01 -19.09
C PHE A 184 31.23 -24.11 -20.28
N LEU A 185 31.70 -23.66 -21.45
CA LEU A 185 30.99 -23.68 -22.74
C LEU A 185 29.61 -22.98 -22.75
N GLY A 186 29.33 -22.11 -21.77
CA GLY A 186 28.00 -21.47 -21.63
C GLY A 186 26.89 -22.41 -21.12
N ILE A 187 27.22 -23.68 -20.82
CA ILE A 187 26.23 -24.70 -20.44
C ILE A 187 26.21 -24.94 -18.94
N THR A 188 27.38 -24.87 -18.29
CA THR A 188 27.48 -25.12 -16.84
C THR A 188 28.26 -24.01 -16.16
N THR A 189 27.62 -23.34 -15.21
CA THR A 189 28.26 -22.38 -14.32
C THR A 189 28.71 -23.09 -13.05
N SER A 190 30.01 -23.06 -12.78
CA SER A 190 30.58 -23.56 -11.54
C SER A 190 31.19 -22.40 -10.74
N TYR A 191 31.07 -22.46 -9.42
CA TYR A 191 31.57 -21.43 -8.53
C TYR A 191 32.72 -21.96 -7.70
N SER A 192 33.74 -21.13 -7.53
CA SER A 192 34.90 -21.43 -6.69
C SER A 192 35.22 -20.24 -5.80
N MET A 193 35.89 -20.53 -4.68
CA MET A 193 36.43 -19.54 -3.76
C MET A 193 37.83 -20.01 -3.34
N ASP A 194 38.66 -19.08 -2.89
CA ASP A 194 39.99 -19.43 -2.40
C ASP A 194 39.87 -20.26 -1.11
N ASP A 195 40.75 -21.26 -0.98
CA ASP A 195 40.87 -22.04 0.25
C ASP A 195 41.73 -21.26 1.24
N GLY A 196 41.33 -21.20 2.50
CA GLY A 196 42.09 -20.46 3.48
C GLY A 196 41.37 -20.11 4.79
N PRO A 197 42.06 -19.34 5.66
CA PRO A 197 41.54 -18.99 6.97
C PRO A 197 40.23 -18.20 6.92
N LEU A 198 39.99 -17.41 5.87
CA LEU A 198 38.75 -16.65 5.70
C LEU A 198 37.52 -17.56 5.53
N GLN A 199 37.65 -18.64 4.75
CA GLN A 199 36.55 -19.60 4.55
C GLN A 199 36.21 -20.30 5.87
N THR A 200 37.23 -20.75 6.60
CA THR A 200 37.06 -21.42 7.90
C THR A 200 36.46 -20.47 8.93
N GLY A 201 37.00 -19.24 9.02
CA GLY A 201 36.50 -18.19 9.90
C GLY A 201 35.03 -17.83 9.64
N LEU A 202 34.64 -17.68 8.37
CA LEU A 202 33.25 -17.44 7.98
C LEU A 202 32.31 -18.57 8.44
N ARG A 203 32.72 -19.83 8.25
CA ARG A 203 31.92 -20.99 8.70
C ARG A 203 31.81 -21.04 10.22
N ASP A 204 32.89 -20.75 10.93
CA ASP A 204 32.87 -20.76 12.39
C ASP A 204 32.01 -19.62 12.95
N ALA A 205 32.09 -18.42 12.35
CA ALA A 205 31.21 -17.30 12.64
C ALA A 205 29.74 -17.66 12.38
N ALA A 206 29.43 -18.22 11.21
CA ALA A 206 28.09 -18.69 10.87
C ALA A 206 27.56 -19.73 11.87
N ARG A 207 28.40 -20.68 12.31
CA ARG A 207 28.04 -21.68 13.33
C ARG A 207 27.72 -21.05 14.68
N ARG A 208 28.54 -20.08 15.13
CA ARG A 208 28.28 -19.33 16.37
C ARG A 208 26.95 -18.59 16.32
N LEU A 209 26.70 -17.88 15.21
CA LEU A 209 25.45 -17.14 15.02
C LEU A 209 24.23 -18.08 14.91
N ALA A 210 24.36 -19.23 14.23
CA ALA A 210 23.29 -20.23 14.13
C ALA A 210 22.91 -20.76 15.52
N GLY A 211 23.90 -21.09 16.35
CA GLY A 211 23.68 -21.54 17.72
C GLY A 211 22.97 -20.48 18.56
N LYS A 212 23.41 -19.22 18.46
CA LYS A 212 22.76 -18.10 19.17
C LYS A 212 21.34 -17.84 18.70
N ARG A 213 21.07 -17.84 17.39
CA ARG A 213 19.71 -17.70 16.86
C ARG A 213 18.80 -18.82 17.36
N THR A 214 19.29 -20.06 17.35
CA THR A 214 18.53 -21.22 17.86
C THR A 214 18.15 -21.06 19.33
N GLU A 215 19.07 -20.54 20.15
CA GLU A 215 18.80 -20.20 21.55
C GLU A 215 17.71 -19.13 21.67
N THR A 216 17.81 -18.05 20.91
CA THR A 216 16.82 -16.96 20.87
C THR A 216 15.45 -17.43 20.40
N ASP A 217 15.37 -18.25 19.34
CA ASP A 217 14.13 -18.81 18.80
C ASP A 217 13.43 -19.70 19.84
N ARG A 218 14.20 -20.48 20.62
CA ARG A 218 13.67 -21.28 21.73
C ARG A 218 13.02 -20.40 22.80
N VAL A 219 13.66 -19.28 23.15
CA VAL A 219 13.12 -18.33 24.14
C VAL A 219 11.88 -17.58 23.58
N SER A 220 11.89 -17.22 22.30
CA SER A 220 10.74 -16.63 21.60
C SER A 220 9.53 -17.58 21.59
N ALA A 221 9.76 -18.88 21.34
CA ALA A 221 8.70 -19.89 21.43
C ALA A 221 8.12 -20.01 22.86
N ALA A 222 8.97 -19.92 23.88
CA ALA A 222 8.52 -19.90 25.28
C ALA A 222 7.69 -18.64 25.62
N PHE A 223 8.10 -17.47 25.13
CA PHE A 223 7.31 -16.25 25.24
C PHE A 223 5.95 -16.38 24.56
N THR A 224 5.90 -16.89 23.33
CA THR A 224 4.65 -17.12 22.59
C THR A 224 3.70 -18.04 23.35
N ALA A 225 4.22 -19.10 23.98
CA ALA A 225 3.43 -20.00 24.82
C ALA A 225 2.88 -19.30 26.07
N ALA A 226 3.70 -18.47 26.73
CA ALA A 226 3.29 -17.69 27.90
C ALA A 226 2.25 -16.61 27.55
N ASP A 227 2.40 -15.96 26.40
CA ASP A 227 1.47 -14.98 25.86
C ASP A 227 0.08 -15.59 25.61
N LYS A 228 0.05 -16.76 24.97
CA LYS A 228 -1.18 -17.54 24.77
C LYS A 228 -1.84 -17.92 26.10
N ALA A 229 -1.05 -18.42 27.07
CA ALA A 229 -1.57 -18.78 28.38
C ALA A 229 -2.17 -17.57 29.13
N ALA A 230 -1.52 -16.40 29.05
CA ALA A 230 -2.04 -15.16 29.63
C ALA A 230 -3.31 -14.68 28.94
N ALA A 231 -3.42 -14.83 27.61
CA ALA A 231 -4.65 -14.50 26.89
C ALA A 231 -5.81 -15.43 27.26
N ASP A 232 -5.55 -16.73 27.42
CA ASP A 232 -6.54 -17.71 27.86
C ASP A 232 -7.00 -17.47 29.31
N ASP A 233 -6.09 -17.01 30.17
CA ASP A 233 -6.38 -16.65 31.56
C ASP A 233 -7.17 -15.33 31.66
N ALA A 234 -6.84 -14.33 30.84
CA ALA A 234 -7.57 -13.06 30.79
C ALA A 234 -9.05 -13.27 30.43
N ARG A 235 -9.37 -14.24 29.57
CA ARG A 235 -10.75 -14.63 29.23
C ARG A 235 -11.52 -15.26 30.40
N LYS A 236 -10.82 -15.84 31.38
CA LYS A 236 -11.43 -16.47 32.56
C LYS A 236 -11.67 -15.47 33.70
N ILE A 237 -10.87 -14.41 33.75
CA ILE A 237 -10.81 -13.44 34.87
C ILE A 237 -11.80 -12.26 34.69
N GLU A 238 -12.66 -12.26 33.66
CA GLU A 238 -13.73 -11.24 33.50
C GLU A 238 -14.69 -11.13 34.71
N LEU A 239 -14.63 -12.05 35.67
CA LEU A 239 -15.35 -11.97 36.94
C LEU A 239 -14.39 -11.97 38.16
N PHE A 240 -14.23 -10.80 38.78
CA PHE A 240 -14.21 -10.60 40.24
C PHE A 240 -12.96 -10.65 41.14
N LEU A 241 -11.69 -10.48 40.72
CA LEU A 241 -10.61 -10.23 41.72
C LEU A 241 -9.52 -9.21 41.28
N PRO A 242 -9.15 -8.24 42.16
CA PRO A 242 -8.01 -7.36 41.96
C PRO A 242 -6.70 -8.10 42.25
N GLY A 243 -6.01 -8.56 41.20
CA GLY A 243 -4.66 -9.14 41.27
C GLY A 243 -4.09 -9.39 39.88
N VAL A 244 -2.79 -9.14 39.67
CA VAL A 244 -2.10 -9.52 38.42
C VAL A 244 -1.98 -11.03 38.39
N SER A 245 -2.63 -11.69 37.44
CA SER A 245 -2.64 -13.15 37.40
C SER A 245 -1.22 -13.72 37.24
N PRO A 246 -0.93 -14.92 37.78
CA PRO A 246 0.36 -15.58 37.59
C PRO A 246 0.75 -15.72 36.12
N ALA A 247 -0.23 -15.88 35.22
CA ALA A 247 0.00 -15.96 33.78
C ALA A 247 0.52 -14.64 33.19
N VAL A 248 -0.01 -13.50 33.63
CA VAL A 248 0.50 -12.17 33.23
C VAL A 248 1.93 -11.94 33.74
N GLN A 249 2.24 -12.37 34.96
CA GLN A 249 3.62 -12.29 35.50
C GLN A 249 4.58 -13.19 34.71
N ALA A 250 4.17 -14.42 34.38
CA ALA A 250 4.95 -15.34 33.56
C ALA A 250 5.20 -14.82 32.14
N ARG A 251 4.18 -14.20 31.51
CA ARG A 251 4.30 -13.53 30.22
C ARG A 251 5.34 -12.41 30.24
N GLU A 252 5.29 -11.53 31.23
CA GLU A 252 6.24 -10.42 31.34
C GLU A 252 7.68 -10.91 31.61
N ALA A 253 7.84 -11.94 32.45
CA ALA A 253 9.15 -12.57 32.66
C ALA A 253 9.70 -13.19 31.36
N ALA A 254 8.86 -13.93 30.61
CA ALA A 254 9.26 -14.53 29.34
C ALA A 254 9.60 -13.47 28.29
N ARG A 255 8.85 -12.35 28.24
CA ARG A 255 9.14 -11.22 27.37
C ARG A 255 10.52 -10.63 27.65
N LYS A 256 10.85 -10.37 28.92
CA LYS A 256 12.17 -9.82 29.29
C LYS A 256 13.32 -10.74 28.87
N THR A 257 13.16 -12.04 29.07
CA THR A 257 14.15 -13.04 28.64
C THR A 257 14.30 -13.06 27.12
N TRP A 258 13.19 -13.00 26.37
CA TRP A 258 13.24 -12.96 24.91
C TRP A 258 13.93 -11.69 24.38
N VAL A 259 13.58 -10.51 24.90
CA VAL A 259 14.22 -9.24 24.51
C VAL A 259 15.72 -9.28 24.78
N ALA A 260 16.15 -9.75 25.95
CA ALA A 260 17.58 -9.90 26.25
C ALA A 260 18.30 -10.86 25.29
N ALA A 261 17.65 -11.98 24.90
CA ALA A 261 18.21 -12.94 23.96
C ALA A 261 18.28 -12.40 22.52
N GLU A 262 17.33 -11.55 22.09
CA GLU A 262 17.42 -10.82 20.81
C GLU A 262 18.55 -9.78 20.83
N ASP A 263 18.68 -9.02 21.92
CA ASP A 263 19.77 -8.03 22.08
C ASP A 263 21.15 -8.72 22.02
N GLU A 264 21.31 -9.86 22.71
CA GLU A 264 22.54 -10.66 22.64
C GLU A 264 22.81 -11.21 21.23
N TYR A 265 21.78 -11.71 20.55
CA TYR A 265 21.90 -12.19 19.18
C TYR A 265 22.31 -11.06 18.23
N HIS A 266 21.67 -9.89 18.31
CA HIS A 266 22.02 -8.73 17.49
C HIS A 266 23.43 -8.21 17.78
N ALA A 267 23.87 -8.19 19.04
CA ALA A 267 25.24 -7.83 19.39
C ALA A 267 26.25 -8.83 18.82
N ALA A 268 25.95 -10.13 18.84
CA ALA A 268 26.77 -11.15 18.22
C ALA A 268 26.82 -10.98 16.69
N CYS A 269 25.68 -10.73 16.04
CA CYS A 269 25.61 -10.43 14.61
C CYS A 269 26.48 -9.22 14.25
N ALA A 270 26.33 -8.09 14.97
CA ALA A 270 27.11 -6.89 14.71
C ALA A 270 28.62 -7.15 14.84
N LYS A 271 29.03 -7.91 15.85
CA LYS A 271 30.44 -8.29 16.04
C LYS A 271 30.98 -9.11 14.87
N GLU A 272 30.28 -10.18 14.49
CA GLU A 272 30.74 -11.11 13.44
C GLU A 272 30.66 -10.46 12.05
N GLN A 273 29.70 -9.55 11.81
CA GLN A 273 29.54 -8.84 10.54
C GLN A 273 30.62 -7.78 10.30
N ILE A 274 31.33 -7.31 11.32
CA ILE A 274 32.50 -6.44 11.13
C ILE A 274 33.62 -7.20 10.40
N GLU A 275 33.82 -8.47 10.76
CA GLU A 275 34.85 -9.32 10.16
C GLU A 275 34.36 -10.04 8.90
N TYR A 276 33.07 -10.41 8.86
CA TYR A 276 32.44 -11.14 7.77
C TYR A 276 31.14 -10.44 7.31
N PRO A 277 31.21 -9.30 6.58
CA PRO A 277 30.04 -8.52 6.18
C PRO A 277 28.97 -9.33 5.44
N VAL A 278 29.37 -10.33 4.67
CA VAL A 278 28.45 -11.21 3.92
C VAL A 278 27.45 -11.96 4.82
N LEU A 279 27.75 -12.16 6.12
CA LEU A 279 26.83 -12.79 7.06
C LEU A 279 25.55 -11.98 7.30
N ALA A 280 25.56 -10.67 7.06
CA ALA A 280 24.38 -9.83 7.21
C ALA A 280 23.21 -10.27 6.30
N ALA A 281 23.52 -10.93 5.18
CA ALA A 281 22.51 -11.51 4.28
C ALA A 281 21.77 -12.74 4.86
N TYR A 282 22.28 -13.31 5.96
CA TYR A 282 21.81 -14.58 6.54
C TYR A 282 21.21 -14.41 7.94
N THR A 283 21.40 -13.27 8.61
CA THR A 283 21.07 -13.11 10.04
C THR A 283 19.71 -12.49 10.35
N LYS A 284 19.00 -11.93 9.36
CA LYS A 284 17.80 -11.08 9.60
C LYS A 284 16.46 -11.76 9.34
N GLN A 285 16.46 -12.94 8.72
CA GLN A 285 15.22 -13.64 8.37
C GLN A 285 14.75 -14.54 9.51
N ASP A 286 13.45 -14.82 9.55
CA ASP A 286 12.84 -15.75 10.52
C ASP A 286 13.46 -17.16 10.50
N ASP A 287 14.11 -17.53 9.39
CA ASP A 287 14.83 -18.80 9.23
C ASP A 287 16.36 -18.64 9.27
N ALA A 288 16.86 -17.56 9.89
CA ALA A 288 18.29 -17.27 10.00
C ALA A 288 19.08 -18.44 10.56
N ALA A 289 18.58 -19.13 11.59
CA ALA A 289 19.25 -20.31 12.16
C ALA A 289 19.50 -21.40 11.11
N THR A 290 18.46 -21.76 10.35
CA THR A 290 18.53 -22.76 9.28
C THR A 290 19.49 -22.31 8.18
N ARG A 291 19.36 -21.07 7.70
CA ARG A 291 20.22 -20.55 6.62
C ARG A 291 21.69 -20.49 7.03
N LEU A 292 21.99 -20.16 8.28
CA LEU A 292 23.35 -20.17 8.82
C LEU A 292 23.88 -21.60 8.96
N PHE A 293 23.08 -22.56 9.44
CA PHE A 293 23.49 -23.98 9.46
C PHE A 293 23.72 -24.54 8.07
N ASP A 294 22.87 -24.22 7.11
CA ASP A 294 23.04 -24.60 5.70
C ASP A 294 24.35 -24.05 5.14
N LEU A 295 24.71 -22.81 5.49
CA LEU A 295 25.97 -22.19 5.09
C LEU A 295 27.18 -22.98 5.63
N VAL A 296 27.11 -23.42 6.89
CA VAL A 296 28.14 -24.23 7.54
C VAL A 296 28.28 -25.61 6.87
N GLY A 297 27.18 -26.23 6.49
CA GLY A 297 27.15 -27.58 5.91
C GLY A 297 27.55 -27.67 4.44
N LYS A 298 27.57 -26.55 3.71
CA LYS A 298 27.91 -26.53 2.27
C LYS A 298 29.38 -26.90 2.02
N SER A 299 29.62 -27.66 0.95
CA SER A 299 30.97 -27.86 0.40
C SER A 299 31.62 -26.52 0.00
N ARG A 300 32.93 -26.48 -0.27
CA ARG A 300 33.59 -25.23 -0.72
C ARG A 300 32.91 -24.63 -1.95
N GLN A 301 32.61 -25.45 -2.94
CA GLN A 301 31.90 -25.03 -4.15
C GLN A 301 30.46 -24.57 -3.82
N GLY A 302 29.76 -25.29 -2.94
CA GLY A 302 28.41 -24.90 -2.51
C GLY A 302 28.37 -23.59 -1.73
N LEU A 303 29.39 -23.34 -0.90
CA LEU A 303 29.56 -22.10 -0.16
C LEU A 303 29.85 -20.95 -1.12
N ALA A 304 30.84 -21.12 -2.02
CA ALA A 304 31.16 -20.15 -3.07
C ALA A 304 29.92 -19.80 -3.91
N ALA A 305 29.15 -20.80 -4.35
CA ALA A 305 27.91 -20.60 -5.10
C ALA A 305 26.87 -19.81 -4.29
N SER A 306 26.74 -20.10 -2.99
CA SER A 306 25.81 -19.39 -2.12
C SER A 306 26.19 -17.93 -1.94
N LEU A 307 27.47 -17.64 -1.68
CA LEU A 307 27.97 -16.28 -1.49
C LEU A 307 27.90 -15.49 -2.81
N TYR A 308 28.29 -16.12 -3.93
CA TYR A 308 28.23 -15.49 -5.25
C TYR A 308 26.80 -15.14 -5.64
N SER A 309 25.86 -16.09 -5.56
CA SER A 309 24.42 -15.83 -5.83
C SER A 309 23.89 -14.71 -4.96
N THR A 310 24.26 -14.71 -3.68
CA THR A 310 23.86 -13.69 -2.72
C THR A 310 24.41 -12.30 -3.09
N ILE A 311 25.63 -12.20 -3.60
CA ILE A 311 26.21 -10.92 -4.05
C ILE A 311 25.65 -10.50 -5.41
N ASP A 312 25.54 -11.43 -6.36
CA ASP A 312 25.01 -11.19 -7.71
C ASP A 312 23.57 -10.68 -7.69
N GLU A 313 22.70 -11.26 -6.85
CA GLU A 313 21.33 -10.77 -6.65
C GLU A 313 21.31 -9.30 -6.20
N ARG A 314 22.22 -8.89 -5.31
CA ARG A 314 22.31 -7.50 -4.85
C ARG A 314 22.86 -6.57 -5.91
N LEU A 315 23.83 -7.04 -6.70
CA LEU A 315 24.38 -6.29 -7.84
C LEU A 315 23.30 -6.07 -8.92
N LYS A 316 22.43 -7.07 -9.17
CA LYS A 316 21.24 -6.93 -10.01
C LYS A 316 20.27 -5.91 -9.43
N SER A 317 19.97 -5.98 -8.14
CA SER A 317 19.14 -4.98 -7.47
C SER A 317 19.72 -3.56 -7.55
N ILE A 318 21.04 -3.39 -7.39
CA ILE A 318 21.71 -2.09 -7.60
C ILE A 318 21.49 -1.59 -9.02
N LYS A 319 21.62 -2.47 -10.02
CA LYS A 319 21.40 -2.12 -11.43
C LYS A 319 19.95 -1.71 -11.68
N GLU A 320 18.98 -2.47 -11.16
CA GLU A 320 17.55 -2.18 -11.28
C GLU A 320 17.20 -0.81 -10.68
N VAL A 321 17.68 -0.51 -9.47
CA VAL A 321 17.44 0.80 -8.84
C VAL A 321 18.12 1.90 -9.65
N ARG A 322 19.36 1.69 -10.12
CA ARG A 322 20.07 2.67 -10.95
C ARG A 322 19.33 3.00 -12.25
N GLU A 323 18.73 2.00 -12.89
CA GLU A 323 17.94 2.18 -14.11
C GLU A 323 16.60 2.87 -13.84
N ALA A 324 16.06 2.74 -12.62
CA ALA A 324 14.85 3.45 -12.19
C ALA A 324 15.10 4.90 -11.79
N ILE A 325 16.32 5.28 -11.38
CA ILE A 325 16.64 6.67 -11.03
C ILE A 325 16.37 7.60 -12.21
N GLY A 326 15.56 8.65 -11.97
CA GLY A 326 15.17 9.62 -12.97
C GLY A 326 14.00 9.18 -13.86
N THR A 327 13.46 7.98 -13.66
CA THR A 327 12.18 7.56 -14.24
C THR A 327 11.03 7.86 -13.28
N LYS A 328 9.79 7.64 -13.73
CA LYS A 328 8.59 7.76 -12.88
C LYS A 328 8.52 6.73 -11.76
N ASP A 329 9.29 5.66 -11.87
CA ASP A 329 9.18 4.49 -11.00
C ASP A 329 9.95 4.71 -9.69
N TYR A 330 11.03 5.48 -9.74
CA TYR A 330 11.81 5.84 -8.56
C TYR A 330 11.40 7.21 -8.02
N ASN A 331 10.91 7.24 -6.78
CA ASN A 331 10.54 8.49 -6.11
C ASN A 331 11.39 8.68 -4.84
N PRO A 332 12.41 9.56 -4.86
CA PRO A 332 13.28 9.79 -3.70
C PRO A 332 12.54 10.23 -2.44
N TRP A 333 11.36 10.86 -2.58
CA TRP A 333 10.53 11.29 -1.45
C TRP A 333 9.98 10.13 -0.62
N LYS A 334 9.88 8.92 -1.19
CA LYS A 334 9.42 7.72 -0.47
C LYS A 334 10.52 7.13 0.43
N HIS A 335 11.79 7.51 0.25
CA HIS A 335 12.92 6.93 0.99
C HIS A 335 13.44 7.91 2.06
N SER A 336 12.95 7.75 3.29
CA SER A 336 13.30 8.61 4.44
C SER A 336 14.80 8.82 4.63
N ARG A 337 15.61 7.78 4.38
CA ARG A 337 17.06 7.84 4.42
C ARG A 337 17.65 8.76 3.36
N VAL A 338 17.22 8.61 2.11
CA VAL A 338 17.70 9.44 0.99
C VAL A 338 17.32 10.89 1.27
N VAL A 339 16.10 11.14 1.75
CA VAL A 339 15.65 12.46 2.18
C VAL A 339 16.57 13.00 3.28
N GLY A 340 16.81 12.25 4.36
CA GLY A 340 17.65 12.69 5.48
C GLY A 340 19.11 12.99 5.10
N LEU A 341 19.72 12.14 4.27
CA LEU A 341 21.08 12.36 3.76
C LEU A 341 21.14 13.58 2.83
N THR A 342 20.14 13.74 1.96
CA THR A 342 20.05 14.89 1.04
C THR A 342 19.91 16.20 1.80
N LYS A 343 19.02 16.26 2.81
CA LYS A 343 18.88 17.42 3.70
C LYS A 343 20.21 17.81 4.36
N THR A 344 20.93 16.80 4.87
CA THR A 344 22.23 17.00 5.54
C THR A 344 23.29 17.52 4.56
N GLN A 345 23.39 16.94 3.37
CA GLN A 345 24.36 17.34 2.35
C GLN A 345 24.07 18.73 1.76
N MET A 346 22.80 19.10 1.62
CA MET A 346 22.40 20.43 1.16
C MET A 346 22.50 21.51 2.23
N ALA A 347 22.75 21.13 3.50
CA ALA A 347 22.78 22.03 4.64
C ALA A 347 21.52 22.93 4.72
N LEU A 348 20.35 22.34 4.51
CA LEU A 348 19.09 23.07 4.44
C LEU A 348 18.82 23.86 5.72
N ALA A 349 18.30 25.08 5.58
CA ALA A 349 17.81 25.86 6.70
C ALA A 349 16.64 25.13 7.40
N PRO A 350 16.35 25.40 8.68
CA PRO A 350 15.28 24.71 9.40
C PRO A 350 13.90 24.77 8.70
N TRP A 351 13.58 25.91 8.07
CA TRP A 351 12.31 26.07 7.36
C TRP A 351 12.27 25.29 6.03
N GLU A 352 13.39 25.23 5.29
CA GLU A 352 13.54 24.43 4.07
C GLU A 352 13.45 22.93 4.40
N ALA A 353 14.14 22.50 5.45
CA ALA A 353 14.10 21.15 5.96
C ALA A 353 12.68 20.71 6.32
N ARG A 354 11.87 21.61 6.91
CA ARG A 354 10.48 21.34 7.26
C ARG A 354 9.58 21.18 6.03
N ILE A 355 9.77 22.01 4.99
CA ILE A 355 9.04 21.87 3.72
C ILE A 355 9.33 20.51 3.07
N VAL A 356 10.61 20.10 3.07
CA VAL A 356 11.04 18.79 2.56
C VAL A 356 10.37 17.66 3.34
N ASP A 357 10.30 17.74 4.66
CA ASP A 357 9.64 16.72 5.49
C ASP A 357 8.15 16.60 5.17
N GLU A 358 7.45 17.72 4.94
CA GLU A 358 6.04 17.70 4.56
C GLU A 358 5.81 17.12 3.18
N LYS A 359 6.68 17.45 2.22
CA LYS A 359 6.63 16.87 0.87
C LYS A 359 6.91 15.37 0.88
N ALA A 360 7.87 14.91 1.69
CA ALA A 360 8.17 13.49 1.88
C ALA A 360 6.98 12.77 2.53
N ALA A 361 6.42 13.33 3.61
CA ALA A 361 5.26 12.77 4.28
C ALA A 361 4.00 12.70 3.38
N ALA A 362 3.78 13.73 2.55
CA ALA A 362 2.70 13.72 1.56
C ALA A 362 2.91 12.63 0.49
N SER A 363 4.16 12.46 0.04
CA SER A 363 4.53 11.44 -0.95
C SER A 363 4.39 10.01 -0.40
N ALA A 364 4.72 9.80 0.88
CA ALA A 364 4.51 8.53 1.56
C ALA A 364 3.01 8.20 1.68
N LYS A 365 2.18 9.15 2.11
CA LYS A 365 0.72 8.95 2.27
C LYS A 365 -0.01 8.72 0.95
N GLY A 366 0.39 9.42 -0.12
CA GLY A 366 -0.24 9.32 -1.43
C GLY A 366 -0.07 7.94 -2.08
N ALA A 367 1.06 7.27 -1.81
CA ALA A 367 1.32 5.91 -2.29
C ALA A 367 0.31 4.91 -1.69
N ASP A 368 0.12 4.93 -0.38
CA ASP A 368 -0.74 3.97 0.32
C ASP A 368 -2.22 4.13 -0.06
N ALA A 369 -2.73 5.37 -0.07
CA ALA A 369 -4.14 5.63 -0.36
C ALA A 369 -4.52 5.36 -1.82
N SER A 370 -3.66 5.77 -2.77
CA SER A 370 -3.88 5.51 -4.20
C SER A 370 -3.73 4.03 -4.55
N MET A 371 -2.76 3.33 -3.95
CA MET A 371 -2.52 1.90 -4.18
C MET A 371 -3.73 1.06 -3.72
N VAL A 372 -4.25 1.32 -2.52
CA VAL A 372 -5.43 0.61 -2.01
C VAL A 372 -6.66 0.84 -2.91
N ALA A 373 -6.90 2.08 -3.33
CA ALA A 373 -8.05 2.45 -4.16
C ALA A 373 -7.97 1.90 -5.61
N LYS A 374 -6.78 1.89 -6.23
CA LYS A 374 -6.57 1.36 -7.59
C LYS A 374 -6.68 -0.16 -7.62
N ILE A 375 -6.12 -0.85 -6.64
CA ILE A 375 -6.20 -2.32 -6.59
C ILE A 375 -7.63 -2.80 -6.28
N ALA A 376 -8.38 -2.09 -5.44
CA ALA A 376 -9.79 -2.40 -5.22
C ALA A 376 -10.60 -2.36 -6.54
N ALA A 377 -10.27 -1.44 -7.45
CA ALA A 377 -10.92 -1.33 -8.77
C ALA A 377 -10.51 -2.47 -9.72
N VAL A 378 -9.22 -2.82 -9.77
CA VAL A 378 -8.67 -3.91 -10.61
C VAL A 378 -9.29 -5.27 -10.31
N VAL A 379 -9.39 -5.60 -9.02
CA VAL A 379 -9.91 -6.90 -8.58
C VAL A 379 -11.42 -6.97 -8.79
N SER A 380 -12.16 -5.87 -8.60
CA SER A 380 -13.59 -5.83 -8.90
C SER A 380 -13.87 -6.21 -10.37
N ILE A 381 -12.95 -5.89 -11.28
CA ILE A 381 -13.01 -6.26 -12.70
C ILE A 381 -12.60 -7.73 -12.92
N GLY A 382 -11.50 -8.19 -12.29
CA GLY A 382 -11.04 -9.59 -12.40
C GLY A 382 -12.01 -10.61 -11.82
N LEU A 383 -12.70 -10.28 -10.72
CA LEU A 383 -13.76 -11.10 -10.13
C LEU A 383 -15.07 -11.04 -10.91
N GLY A 384 -15.34 -9.91 -11.56
CA GLY A 384 -16.44 -9.79 -12.52
C GLY A 384 -16.24 -10.69 -13.74
N LEU A 385 -15.02 -10.79 -14.27
CA LEU A 385 -14.70 -11.63 -15.43
C LEU A 385 -14.72 -13.14 -15.13
N LEU A 386 -14.29 -13.57 -13.94
CA LEU A 386 -14.44 -14.97 -13.50
C LEU A 386 -15.90 -15.37 -13.26
N GLY A 387 -16.78 -14.40 -13.02
CA GLY A 387 -18.23 -14.61 -12.93
C GLY A 387 -18.98 -14.48 -14.26
N ALA A 388 -18.31 -14.07 -15.34
CA ALA A 388 -18.94 -13.73 -16.63
C ALA A 388 -18.51 -14.66 -17.79
N ILE A 389 -18.12 -15.90 -17.50
CA ILE A 389 -18.04 -16.95 -18.53
C ILE A 389 -19.48 -17.41 -18.84
N PRO A 390 -20.07 -17.08 -20.00
CA PRO A 390 -21.38 -17.58 -20.36
C PRO A 390 -21.21 -19.04 -20.82
N SER A 391 -21.76 -19.98 -20.06
CA SER A 391 -21.86 -21.38 -20.48
C SER A 391 -23.03 -21.56 -21.45
N GLY A 392 -22.77 -21.78 -22.73
CA GLY A 392 -23.77 -22.22 -23.70
C GLY A 392 -23.29 -22.15 -25.15
N GLY A 393 -22.61 -23.20 -25.63
CA GLY A 393 -22.14 -23.29 -27.01
C GLY A 393 -23.27 -23.64 -27.99
N GLY A 394 -23.28 -22.99 -29.17
CA GLY A 394 -24.11 -23.46 -30.27
C GLY A 394 -24.43 -22.55 -31.46
N THR A 395 -23.66 -21.50 -31.81
CA THR A 395 -23.57 -21.08 -33.24
C THR A 395 -22.27 -20.33 -33.51
N LEU A 396 -21.45 -20.91 -34.38
CA LEU A 396 -20.25 -20.32 -34.99
C LEU A 396 -20.69 -19.38 -36.15
N LEU A 397 -20.03 -18.22 -36.29
CA LEU A 397 -19.78 -17.47 -37.55
C LEU A 397 -20.54 -16.17 -37.95
N ALA A 398 -21.20 -15.41 -37.06
CA ALA A 398 -21.53 -14.01 -37.40
C ALA A 398 -21.75 -13.13 -36.16
N GLY A 399 -20.84 -12.20 -35.88
CA GLY A 399 -21.04 -11.20 -34.82
C GLY A 399 -19.77 -10.77 -34.09
N LEU A 400 -18.69 -10.49 -34.83
CA LEU A 400 -17.59 -9.69 -34.32
C LEU A 400 -18.11 -8.27 -34.03
N ALA A 401 -18.29 -7.96 -32.74
CA ALA A 401 -18.26 -6.59 -32.21
C ALA A 401 -17.56 -6.61 -30.85
N VAL A 402 -16.24 -6.85 -30.94
CA VAL A 402 -15.25 -6.49 -29.93
C VAL A 402 -15.31 -4.97 -29.74
N ALA A 403 -15.97 -4.47 -28.68
CA ALA A 403 -15.91 -3.03 -28.39
C ALA A 403 -16.07 -2.58 -26.91
N SER A 404 -16.49 -3.41 -25.94
CA SER A 404 -16.79 -2.86 -24.59
C SER A 404 -16.27 -3.63 -23.37
N ALA A 405 -15.52 -4.72 -23.54
CA ALA A 405 -14.85 -5.44 -22.45
C ALA A 405 -13.31 -5.18 -22.36
N ALA A 406 -12.71 -4.61 -23.41
CA ALA A 406 -11.26 -4.41 -23.48
C ALA A 406 -10.76 -3.24 -22.60
N VAL A 407 -11.60 -2.24 -22.34
CA VAL A 407 -11.17 -1.04 -21.58
C VAL A 407 -11.01 -1.35 -20.09
N GLY A 408 -11.89 -2.14 -19.48
CA GLY A 408 -11.80 -2.48 -18.05
C GLY A 408 -10.63 -3.41 -17.68
N ALA A 409 -10.33 -4.42 -18.52
CA ALA A 409 -9.21 -5.33 -18.29
C ALA A 409 -7.84 -4.66 -18.54
N ALA A 410 -7.75 -3.72 -19.49
CA ALA A 410 -6.52 -2.98 -19.74
C ALA A 410 -6.14 -2.04 -18.58
N PHE A 411 -7.12 -1.33 -18.00
CA PHE A 411 -6.88 -0.48 -16.82
C PHE A 411 -6.50 -1.30 -15.58
N SER A 412 -7.06 -2.50 -15.43
CA SER A 412 -6.78 -3.37 -14.29
C SER A 412 -5.38 -4.00 -14.38
N LEU A 413 -4.96 -4.41 -15.58
CA LEU A 413 -3.62 -4.95 -15.82
C LEU A 413 -2.52 -3.89 -15.74
N ASN A 414 -2.78 -2.66 -16.22
CA ASN A 414 -1.78 -1.59 -16.16
C ASN A 414 -1.47 -1.18 -14.70
N ASN A 415 -2.49 -1.05 -13.86
CA ASN A 415 -2.30 -0.77 -12.43
C ASN A 415 -1.60 -1.93 -11.71
N LEU A 416 -1.93 -3.19 -12.04
CA LEU A 416 -1.26 -4.36 -11.48
C LEU A 416 0.23 -4.39 -11.86
N TYR A 417 0.55 -4.06 -13.11
CA TYR A 417 1.92 -3.95 -13.61
C TYR A 417 2.69 -2.83 -12.89
N GLU A 418 2.08 -1.65 -12.68
CA GLU A 418 2.70 -0.57 -11.91
C GLU A 418 2.98 -0.98 -10.46
N HIS A 419 2.04 -1.66 -9.79
CA HIS A 419 2.26 -2.14 -8.42
C HIS A 419 3.32 -3.22 -8.31
N TYR A 420 3.41 -4.10 -9.31
CA TYR A 420 4.50 -5.04 -9.37
C TYR A 420 5.84 -4.32 -9.50
N LYS A 421 5.93 -3.34 -10.40
CA LYS A 421 7.15 -2.57 -10.62
C LYS A 421 7.57 -1.79 -9.36
N GLU A 422 6.60 -1.24 -8.63
CA GLU A 422 6.85 -0.62 -7.32
C GLU A 422 7.34 -1.65 -6.29
N TYR A 423 6.77 -2.85 -6.25
CA TYR A 423 7.20 -3.93 -5.35
C TYR A 423 8.60 -4.44 -5.67
N SER A 424 8.90 -4.70 -6.95
CA SER A 424 10.21 -5.19 -7.39
C SER A 424 11.29 -4.13 -7.13
N LEU A 425 10.99 -2.86 -7.38
CA LEU A 425 11.88 -1.76 -7.05
C LEU A 425 12.10 -1.62 -5.54
N ALA A 426 11.05 -1.64 -4.73
CA ALA A 426 11.18 -1.59 -3.26
C ALA A 426 11.99 -2.78 -2.72
N LYS A 427 11.88 -3.95 -3.37
CA LYS A 427 12.67 -5.14 -3.02
C LYS A 427 14.13 -4.95 -3.40
N ALA A 428 14.40 -4.43 -4.60
CA ALA A 428 15.73 -4.09 -5.04
C ALA A 428 16.38 -3.04 -4.12
N GLU A 429 15.60 -2.07 -3.66
CA GLU A 429 16.05 -1.03 -2.74
C GLU A 429 16.46 -1.55 -1.36
N ASN A 430 15.79 -2.60 -0.89
CA ASN A 430 16.13 -3.28 0.35
C ASN A 430 17.36 -4.19 0.17
N MET A 431 17.52 -4.80 -1.01
CA MET A 431 18.56 -5.79 -1.28
C MET A 431 19.91 -5.22 -1.75
N MET A 432 20.10 -3.91 -1.90
CA MET A 432 21.33 -3.38 -2.52
C MET A 432 22.63 -3.50 -1.71
N SER A 433 22.56 -3.70 -0.39
CA SER A 433 23.76 -3.76 0.46
C SER A 433 23.77 -5.01 1.34
N LEU A 434 24.97 -5.41 1.76
CA LEU A 434 25.12 -6.40 2.83
C LEU A 434 24.70 -5.80 4.16
N ASP A 435 25.11 -4.56 4.41
CA ASP A 435 24.63 -3.80 5.55
C ASP A 435 23.29 -3.14 5.21
N GLN A 436 22.19 -3.62 5.79
CA GLN A 436 20.87 -2.99 5.60
C GLN A 436 20.85 -1.55 6.13
N ALA A 437 21.71 -1.21 7.10
CA ALA A 437 21.92 0.16 7.51
C ALA A 437 22.66 0.98 6.45
N GLN A 438 22.96 0.43 5.27
CA GLN A 438 23.39 1.10 4.03
C GLN A 438 22.38 0.98 2.86
N ALA A 439 21.34 0.16 2.99
CA ALA A 439 20.28 0.07 1.99
C ALA A 439 19.45 1.36 1.91
N ILE A 440 18.91 1.66 0.72
CA ILE A 440 18.06 2.84 0.48
C ILE A 440 16.73 2.70 1.21
N SER A 441 16.14 1.50 1.17
CA SER A 441 14.99 1.12 1.97
C SER A 441 15.41 0.15 3.06
N THR A 442 15.10 0.46 4.32
CA THR A 442 15.19 -0.51 5.42
C THR A 442 13.94 -1.36 5.53
N ASP A 443 12.83 -0.88 4.96
CA ASP A 443 11.57 -1.58 4.99
C ASP A 443 11.67 -2.73 3.97
N GLU A 444 11.57 -3.97 4.45
CA GLU A 444 11.28 -5.05 3.54
C GLU A 444 9.92 -4.72 2.91
N PRO A 445 9.77 -4.80 1.57
CA PRO A 445 8.44 -4.82 0.97
C PRO A 445 7.80 -6.13 1.42
N GLY A 446 7.29 -6.13 2.64
CA GLY A 446 6.62 -7.27 3.18
C GLY A 446 5.42 -7.54 2.29
N LEU A 447 4.98 -8.78 2.32
CA LEU A 447 3.57 -9.10 2.17
C LEU A 447 2.75 -8.49 3.35
N LEU A 448 3.16 -7.34 3.89
CA LEU A 448 2.48 -6.59 4.94
C LEU A 448 1.05 -6.31 4.50
N TRP A 449 0.81 -6.08 3.20
CA TRP A 449 -0.53 -6.01 2.63
C TRP A 449 -1.32 -7.32 2.80
N LEU A 450 -0.70 -8.50 2.64
CA LEU A 450 -1.33 -9.81 2.89
C LEU A 450 -1.59 -10.02 4.39
N ALA A 451 -0.67 -9.59 5.25
CA ALA A 451 -0.79 -9.70 6.70
C ALA A 451 -1.85 -8.73 7.27
N LEU A 452 -1.93 -7.51 6.75
CA LEU A 452 -3.00 -6.55 7.04
C LEU A 452 -4.35 -7.05 6.53
N ASP A 453 -4.40 -7.57 5.29
CA ASP A 453 -5.62 -8.19 4.74
C ASP A 453 -6.09 -9.38 5.61
N LEU A 454 -5.17 -10.14 6.20
CA LEU A 454 -5.46 -11.24 7.14
C LEU A 454 -5.95 -10.74 8.52
N ILE A 455 -5.44 -9.61 9.02
CA ILE A 455 -5.89 -9.01 10.29
C ILE A 455 -7.28 -8.37 10.10
N ASP A 456 -7.52 -7.69 8.98
CA ASP A 456 -8.81 -7.06 8.63
C ASP A 456 -9.93 -8.08 8.40
N LEU A 457 -9.59 -9.33 8.09
CA LEU A 457 -10.52 -10.48 8.08
C LEU A 457 -11.01 -10.89 9.48
N GLY A 458 -10.59 -10.20 10.53
CA GLY A 458 -10.95 -10.51 11.92
C GLY A 458 -10.19 -11.73 12.47
N LEU A 459 -9.10 -12.15 11.83
CA LEU A 459 -8.22 -13.16 12.42
C LEU A 459 -7.44 -12.50 13.57
N SER A 460 -7.42 -13.17 14.73
CA SER A 460 -6.49 -12.81 15.80
C SER A 460 -5.05 -12.86 15.28
N PHE A 461 -4.15 -12.04 15.83
CA PHE A 461 -2.74 -11.96 15.43
C PHE A 461 -2.07 -13.33 15.19
N THR A 462 -2.32 -14.31 16.08
CA THR A 462 -1.81 -15.69 15.95
C THR A 462 -2.40 -16.46 14.75
N GLY A 463 -3.69 -16.26 14.45
CA GLY A 463 -4.36 -16.84 13.28
C GLY A 463 -3.90 -16.22 11.96
N ALA A 464 -3.63 -14.91 11.94
CA ALA A 464 -3.03 -14.24 10.80
C ALA A 464 -1.61 -14.76 10.52
N MET A 465 -0.79 -14.97 11.56
CA MET A 465 0.54 -15.56 11.42
C MET A 465 0.51 -17.00 10.87
N ASP A 466 -0.41 -17.84 11.35
CA ASP A 466 -0.55 -19.23 10.86
C ASP A 466 -1.03 -19.28 9.40
N ALA A 467 -2.00 -18.44 9.03
CA ALA A 467 -2.45 -18.30 7.65
C ALA A 467 -1.32 -17.82 6.74
N PHE A 468 -0.56 -16.81 7.19
CA PHE A 468 0.60 -16.29 6.48
C PHE A 468 1.68 -17.36 6.26
N LYS A 469 2.00 -18.16 7.28
CA LYS A 469 3.00 -19.24 7.18
C LYS A 469 2.58 -20.32 6.17
N LYS A 470 1.30 -20.70 6.15
CA LYS A 470 0.73 -21.65 5.17
C LYS A 470 0.79 -21.10 3.75
N LEU A 471 0.42 -19.82 3.59
CA LEU A 471 0.54 -19.11 2.32
C LEU A 471 1.98 -19.04 1.84
N ARG A 472 2.93 -18.69 2.72
CA ARG A 472 4.37 -18.67 2.41
C ARG A 472 4.87 -20.03 1.92
N THR A 473 4.42 -21.10 2.57
CA THR A 473 4.76 -22.48 2.19
C THR A 473 4.19 -22.82 0.81
N ALA A 474 2.93 -22.48 0.56
CA ALA A 474 2.29 -22.70 -0.73
C ALA A 474 2.92 -21.86 -1.85
N MET A 475 3.34 -20.63 -1.55
CA MET A 475 4.08 -19.77 -2.48
C MET A 475 5.45 -20.37 -2.84
N ALA A 476 6.20 -20.87 -1.87
CA ALA A 476 7.48 -21.55 -2.12
C ALA A 476 7.29 -22.83 -2.95
N LEU A 477 6.15 -23.52 -2.77
CA LEU A 477 5.78 -24.66 -3.61
C LEU A 477 5.42 -24.22 -5.03
N VAL A 478 4.79 -23.06 -5.21
CA VAL A 478 4.55 -22.47 -6.52
C VAL A 478 5.86 -22.16 -7.21
N GLU A 479 6.80 -21.48 -6.53
CA GLU A 479 8.12 -21.15 -7.07
C GLU A 479 8.90 -22.38 -7.57
N LYS A 480 8.76 -23.53 -6.87
CA LYS A 480 9.41 -24.80 -7.25
C LYS A 480 8.61 -25.63 -8.26
N GLY A 481 7.28 -25.56 -8.21
CA GLY A 481 6.36 -26.45 -8.93
C GLY A 481 5.70 -25.82 -10.16
N GLY A 482 5.96 -24.54 -10.43
CA GLY A 482 5.35 -23.82 -11.54
C GLY A 482 3.84 -23.62 -11.38
N VAL A 483 3.16 -23.36 -12.49
CA VAL A 483 1.72 -23.10 -12.56
C VAL A 483 0.89 -24.23 -11.92
N LYS A 484 1.36 -25.48 -11.96
CA LYS A 484 0.66 -26.63 -11.36
C LYS A 484 0.46 -26.49 -9.84
N ALA A 485 1.39 -25.86 -9.14
CA ALA A 485 1.30 -25.65 -7.70
C ALA A 485 0.36 -24.50 -7.30
N MET A 486 -0.13 -23.71 -8.28
CA MET A 486 -1.10 -22.62 -8.04
C MET A 486 -2.45 -23.11 -7.53
N ILE A 487 -2.84 -24.34 -7.87
CA ILE A 487 -4.06 -24.97 -7.35
C ILE A 487 -3.96 -25.17 -5.84
N GLY A 488 -2.80 -25.63 -5.36
CA GLY A 488 -2.53 -25.79 -3.92
C GLY A 488 -2.56 -24.45 -3.19
N LEU A 489 -1.96 -23.42 -3.80
CA LEU A 489 -2.05 -22.06 -3.26
C LEU A 489 -3.48 -21.54 -3.19
N ASN A 490 -4.31 -21.74 -4.24
CA ASN A 490 -5.71 -21.32 -4.22
C ASN A 490 -6.47 -21.92 -3.04
N ALA A 491 -6.23 -23.21 -2.79
CA ALA A 491 -6.86 -23.93 -1.70
C ALA A 491 -6.42 -23.37 -0.34
N GLU A 492 -5.13 -23.11 -0.13
CA GLU A 492 -4.65 -22.49 1.12
C GLU A 492 -5.19 -21.07 1.31
N MET A 493 -5.27 -20.28 0.24
CA MET A 493 -5.87 -18.97 0.27
C MET A 493 -7.36 -19.01 0.60
N GLY A 494 -8.09 -19.99 0.09
CA GLY A 494 -9.49 -20.23 0.43
C GLY A 494 -9.67 -20.63 1.89
N ARG A 495 -8.78 -21.48 2.43
CA ARG A 495 -8.80 -21.88 3.85
C ARG A 495 -8.43 -20.73 4.79
N ALA A 496 -7.53 -19.85 4.36
CA ALA A 496 -7.21 -18.61 5.06
C ALA A 496 -8.32 -17.55 4.95
N ALA A 497 -9.43 -17.87 4.29
CA ALA A 497 -10.56 -16.98 4.02
C ALA A 497 -10.14 -15.67 3.34
N LEU A 498 -9.03 -15.67 2.59
CA LEU A 498 -8.51 -14.46 1.99
C LEU A 498 -9.57 -13.80 1.10
N PRO A 499 -9.76 -12.47 1.22
CA PRO A 499 -10.55 -11.73 0.27
C PRO A 499 -10.05 -12.03 -1.13
N ALA A 500 -10.97 -12.08 -2.09
CA ALA A 500 -10.59 -12.43 -3.44
C ALA A 500 -9.64 -11.38 -4.08
N THR A 501 -9.61 -10.16 -3.55
CA THR A 501 -8.58 -9.12 -3.81
C THR A 501 -7.18 -9.60 -3.48
N THR A 502 -6.98 -10.06 -2.26
CA THR A 502 -5.72 -10.56 -1.74
C THR A 502 -5.26 -11.81 -2.50
N ARG A 503 -6.21 -12.67 -2.89
CA ARG A 503 -5.92 -13.85 -3.72
C ARG A 503 -5.39 -13.51 -5.11
N GLY A 504 -6.03 -12.53 -5.77
CA GLY A 504 -5.58 -12.04 -7.08
C GLY A 504 -4.17 -11.45 -7.04
N ARG A 505 -3.85 -10.64 -6.01
CA ARG A 505 -2.51 -10.07 -5.81
C ARG A 505 -1.45 -11.16 -5.64
N LEU A 506 -1.75 -12.18 -4.83
CA LEU A 506 -0.82 -13.28 -4.56
C LEU A 506 -0.52 -14.10 -5.82
N PHE A 507 -1.55 -14.38 -6.63
CA PHE A 507 -1.36 -15.07 -7.89
C PHE A 507 -0.54 -14.26 -8.89
N ALA A 508 -0.81 -12.96 -9.03
CA ALA A 508 -0.06 -12.09 -9.92
C ALA A 508 1.44 -12.08 -9.57
N ALA A 509 1.78 -11.91 -8.29
CA ALA A 509 3.17 -11.89 -7.82
C ALA A 509 3.93 -13.20 -8.07
N LEU A 510 3.23 -14.33 -8.11
CA LEU A 510 3.84 -15.65 -8.33
C LEU A 510 3.95 -16.05 -9.80
N PHE A 511 2.96 -15.69 -10.62
CA PHE A 511 3.03 -15.88 -12.07
C PHE A 511 4.27 -15.20 -12.66
N GLU A 512 4.63 -14.07 -12.10
CA GLU A 512 5.82 -13.31 -12.47
C GLU A 512 7.13 -14.02 -12.13
N LYS A 513 7.27 -14.51 -10.89
CA LYS A 513 8.45 -15.27 -10.45
C LYS A 513 8.67 -16.56 -11.24
N LEU A 514 7.63 -17.09 -11.87
CA LEU A 514 7.68 -18.28 -12.71
C LEU A 514 8.20 -18.03 -14.14
N GLY A 515 8.70 -16.82 -14.43
CA GLY A 515 9.39 -16.51 -15.68
C GLY A 515 8.53 -15.80 -16.72
N GLY A 516 7.69 -14.85 -16.28
CA GLY A 516 6.84 -14.01 -17.12
C GLY A 516 7.58 -12.99 -17.99
N GLY A 517 8.56 -13.42 -18.80
CA GLY A 517 9.00 -12.70 -20.00
C GLY A 517 7.98 -12.79 -21.15
N LYS A 518 6.84 -13.44 -20.89
CA LYS A 518 5.71 -13.60 -21.79
C LYS A 518 4.48 -12.99 -21.11
N SER A 519 3.72 -12.22 -21.87
CA SER A 519 2.66 -11.33 -21.37
C SER A 519 1.74 -12.02 -20.36
N ALA A 520 1.24 -11.28 -19.37
CA ALA A 520 0.22 -11.77 -18.42
C ALA A 520 -0.99 -12.40 -19.13
N ALA A 521 -1.27 -11.99 -20.38
CA ALA A 521 -2.26 -12.60 -21.25
C ALA A 521 -1.91 -14.04 -21.64
N GLU A 522 -0.66 -14.36 -22.00
CA GLU A 522 -0.23 -15.73 -22.28
C GLU A 522 -0.22 -16.62 -21.03
N ALA A 523 0.14 -16.06 -19.86
CA ALA A 523 0.05 -16.79 -18.59
C ALA A 523 -1.40 -17.09 -18.21
N LEU A 524 -2.31 -16.13 -18.45
CA LEU A 524 -3.74 -16.30 -18.28
C LEU A 524 -4.31 -17.29 -19.30
N GLU A 525 -3.87 -17.24 -20.56
CA GLU A 525 -4.25 -18.22 -21.59
C GLU A 525 -3.74 -19.63 -21.25
N GLN A 526 -2.52 -19.78 -20.73
CA GLN A 526 -2.01 -21.07 -20.27
C GLN A 526 -2.77 -21.58 -19.05
N LEU A 527 -3.14 -20.71 -18.11
CA LEU A 527 -3.98 -21.07 -16.98
C LEU A 527 -5.38 -21.46 -17.45
N LEU A 528 -5.99 -20.70 -18.36
CA LEU A 528 -7.28 -20.99 -18.97
C LEU A 528 -7.24 -22.29 -19.78
N ALA A 529 -6.16 -22.55 -20.51
CA ALA A 529 -5.94 -23.79 -21.24
C ALA A 529 -5.73 -24.98 -20.30
N GLN A 530 -5.08 -24.79 -19.14
CA GLN A 530 -4.94 -25.84 -18.12
C GLN A 530 -6.23 -26.07 -17.34
N ILE A 531 -7.01 -25.02 -17.06
CA ILE A 531 -8.37 -25.13 -16.52
C ILE A 531 -9.27 -25.83 -17.54
N ALA A 532 -9.15 -25.49 -18.84
CA ALA A 532 -9.86 -26.15 -19.92
C ALA A 532 -9.45 -27.62 -20.05
N ALA A 533 -8.16 -27.95 -19.96
CA ALA A 533 -7.66 -29.33 -20.00
C ALA A 533 -8.05 -30.13 -18.73
N ALA A 534 -8.09 -29.50 -17.56
CA ALA A 534 -8.62 -30.11 -16.34
C ALA A 534 -10.14 -30.32 -16.43
N ALA A 535 -10.86 -29.38 -17.06
CA ALA A 535 -12.29 -29.51 -17.36
C ALA A 535 -12.56 -30.54 -18.47
N GLU A 536 -11.61 -30.78 -19.37
CA GLU A 536 -11.66 -31.81 -20.41
C GLU A 536 -11.52 -33.21 -19.79
N LYS A 537 -10.67 -33.34 -18.75
CA LYS A 537 -10.47 -34.58 -17.99
C LYS A 537 -11.70 -35.00 -17.17
N ASP A 538 -12.44 -34.03 -16.65
CA ASP A 538 -13.68 -34.24 -15.88
C ASP A 538 -14.95 -34.14 -16.76
N GLY A 539 -14.84 -33.64 -17.98
CA GLY A 539 -15.95 -33.35 -18.88
C GLY A 539 -16.61 -31.97 -18.62
N PRO A 540 -17.03 -31.22 -19.65
CA PRO A 540 -17.59 -29.86 -19.51
C PRO A 540 -18.78 -29.76 -18.57
N ARG A 541 -19.62 -30.81 -18.54
CA ARG A 541 -20.78 -30.91 -17.63
C ARG A 541 -20.37 -31.05 -16.18
N GLN A 542 -19.27 -31.72 -15.88
CA GLN A 542 -18.81 -31.98 -14.51
C GLN A 542 -18.03 -30.77 -13.96
N ALA A 543 -17.30 -30.05 -14.81
CA ALA A 543 -16.70 -28.76 -14.47
C ALA A 543 -17.76 -27.68 -14.20
N LEU A 544 -18.79 -27.59 -15.06
CA LEU A 544 -19.95 -26.73 -14.82
C LEU A 544 -20.69 -27.11 -13.53
N ALA A 545 -20.90 -28.40 -13.29
CA ALA A 545 -21.52 -28.88 -12.06
C ALA A 545 -20.70 -28.47 -10.82
N LYS A 546 -19.37 -28.59 -10.84
CA LYS A 546 -18.50 -28.16 -9.73
C LYS A 546 -18.52 -26.64 -9.52
N ALA A 547 -18.57 -25.85 -10.59
CA ALA A 547 -18.64 -24.39 -10.49
C ALA A 547 -20.00 -23.91 -9.94
N VAL A 548 -21.10 -24.50 -10.43
CA VAL A 548 -22.45 -24.28 -9.92
C VAL A 548 -22.57 -24.74 -8.47
N ASP A 549 -21.98 -25.88 -8.11
CA ASP A 549 -21.95 -26.42 -6.74
C ASP A 549 -21.15 -25.52 -5.79
N GLY A 550 -20.00 -24.99 -6.23
CA GLY A 550 -19.22 -24.02 -5.46
C GLY A 550 -19.94 -22.68 -5.26
N ALA A 551 -20.60 -22.16 -6.30
CA ALA A 551 -21.42 -20.96 -6.21
C ALA A 551 -22.63 -21.17 -5.29
N ALA A 552 -23.32 -22.31 -5.42
CA ALA A 552 -24.43 -22.71 -4.57
C ALA A 552 -23.99 -22.85 -3.11
N THR A 553 -22.87 -23.53 -2.84
CA THR A 553 -22.33 -23.73 -1.49
C THR A 553 -22.04 -22.40 -0.80
N ASN A 554 -21.40 -21.45 -1.50
CA ASN A 554 -21.12 -20.13 -0.94
C ASN A 554 -22.39 -19.31 -0.65
N LEU A 555 -23.39 -19.41 -1.54
CA LEU A 555 -24.65 -18.70 -1.34
C LEU A 555 -25.54 -19.35 -0.28
N VAL A 556 -25.51 -20.68 -0.15
CA VAL A 556 -26.16 -21.40 0.96
C VAL A 556 -25.50 -21.02 2.28
N ALA A 557 -24.17 -21.03 2.36
CA ALA A 557 -23.43 -20.61 3.55
C ALA A 557 -23.74 -19.15 3.94
N GLY A 558 -23.89 -18.27 2.94
CA GLY A 558 -24.27 -16.87 3.14
C GLY A 558 -25.78 -16.63 3.39
N LYS A 559 -26.61 -17.68 3.45
CA LYS A 559 -28.09 -17.59 3.53
C LYS A 559 -28.72 -16.76 2.40
N LYS A 560 -28.09 -16.80 1.22
CA LYS A 560 -28.46 -16.07 -0.01
C LYS A 560 -29.25 -16.94 -0.98
N ILE A 561 -29.40 -18.23 -0.73
CA ILE A 561 -30.37 -19.11 -1.40
C ILE A 561 -31.38 -19.58 -0.37
N ALA A 562 -32.66 -19.49 -0.71
CA ALA A 562 -33.74 -20.02 0.09
C ALA A 562 -34.66 -20.90 -0.74
N PHE A 563 -35.22 -21.91 -0.09
CA PHE A 563 -36.20 -22.81 -0.69
C PHE A 563 -37.58 -22.47 -0.15
N TYR A 564 -38.56 -22.48 -1.05
CA TYR A 564 -39.97 -22.24 -0.77
C TYR A 564 -40.79 -23.48 -1.14
N LEU A 565 -41.55 -24.00 -0.17
CA LEU A 565 -42.53 -25.06 -0.37
C LEU A 565 -43.92 -24.42 -0.58
N PRO A 566 -44.59 -24.66 -1.72
CA PRO A 566 -45.91 -24.09 -1.94
C PRO A 566 -46.93 -24.63 -0.94
N GLY A 567 -47.56 -23.72 -0.19
CA GLY A 567 -48.60 -24.00 0.78
C GLY A 567 -49.85 -23.15 0.54
N ASN A 568 -50.74 -23.08 1.54
CA ASN A 568 -51.82 -22.09 1.52
C ASN A 568 -51.23 -20.66 1.58
N ALA A 569 -52.00 -19.66 1.15
CA ALA A 569 -51.51 -18.28 1.02
C ALA A 569 -50.89 -17.71 2.31
N GLY A 570 -51.42 -18.09 3.47
CA GLY A 570 -50.88 -17.69 4.78
C GLY A 570 -49.53 -18.33 5.08
N GLY A 571 -49.39 -19.63 4.83
CA GLY A 571 -48.12 -20.36 4.98
C GLY A 571 -47.06 -19.87 4.01
N THR A 572 -47.44 -19.62 2.75
CA THR A 572 -46.56 -19.03 1.74
C THR A 572 -46.01 -17.69 2.18
N LEU A 573 -46.88 -16.77 2.62
CA LEU A 573 -46.43 -15.46 3.08
C LEU A 573 -45.50 -15.57 4.30
N GLY A 574 -45.79 -16.50 5.23
CA GLY A 574 -44.93 -16.79 6.38
C GLY A 574 -43.51 -17.20 5.96
N GLU A 575 -43.39 -18.07 4.97
CA GLU A 575 -42.10 -18.50 4.41
C GLU A 575 -41.36 -17.34 3.72
N PHE A 576 -42.01 -16.55 2.87
CA PHE A 576 -41.37 -15.39 2.25
C PHE A 576 -40.89 -14.37 3.30
N LYS A 577 -41.66 -14.11 4.36
CA LYS A 577 -41.22 -13.25 5.48
C LYS A 577 -39.98 -13.82 6.18
N ARG A 578 -39.94 -15.14 6.42
CA ARG A 578 -38.77 -15.82 7.01
C ARG A 578 -37.53 -15.63 6.15
N ILE A 579 -37.66 -15.85 4.83
CA ILE A 579 -36.58 -15.72 3.85
C ILE A 579 -36.05 -14.28 3.79
N VAL A 580 -36.95 -13.31 3.68
CA VAL A 580 -36.58 -11.89 3.62
C VAL A 580 -35.86 -11.45 4.90
N ARG A 581 -36.32 -11.86 6.08
CA ARG A 581 -35.63 -11.59 7.36
C ARG A 581 -34.25 -12.25 7.41
N ALA A 582 -34.16 -13.51 6.99
CA ALA A 582 -32.91 -14.27 7.02
C ALA A 582 -31.82 -13.67 6.11
N SER A 583 -32.20 -12.92 5.07
CA SER A 583 -31.25 -12.22 4.20
C SER A 583 -30.45 -11.12 4.91
N GLY A 584 -31.02 -10.52 5.98
CA GLY A 584 -30.44 -9.38 6.68
C GLY A 584 -30.31 -8.09 5.87
N GLN A 585 -30.79 -8.05 4.62
CA GLN A 585 -30.63 -6.90 3.71
C GLN A 585 -31.86 -6.00 3.64
N VAL A 586 -33.03 -6.49 4.09
CA VAL A 586 -34.28 -5.73 4.07
C VAL A 586 -34.58 -5.22 5.49
N PRO A 587 -34.78 -3.90 5.70
CA PRO A 587 -35.11 -3.35 7.00
C PRO A 587 -36.32 -4.04 7.63
N ALA A 588 -36.31 -4.24 8.95
CA ALA A 588 -37.36 -4.98 9.67
C ALA A 588 -38.77 -4.45 9.40
N ALA A 589 -38.92 -3.12 9.26
CA ALA A 589 -40.18 -2.45 8.95
C ALA A 589 -40.71 -2.73 7.53
N GLU A 590 -39.84 -3.13 6.60
CA GLU A 590 -40.19 -3.37 5.19
C GLU A 590 -40.36 -4.85 4.83
N VAL A 591 -39.98 -5.75 5.72
CA VAL A 591 -40.01 -7.21 5.50
C VAL A 591 -41.37 -7.66 4.98
N ASP A 592 -42.44 -7.20 5.61
CA ASP A 592 -43.80 -7.65 5.29
C ASP A 592 -44.24 -7.17 3.90
N ALA A 593 -43.96 -5.91 3.56
CA ALA A 593 -44.26 -5.36 2.25
C ALA A 593 -43.44 -6.06 1.14
N HIS A 594 -42.15 -6.29 1.38
CA HIS A 594 -41.27 -6.96 0.42
C HIS A 594 -41.64 -8.44 0.24
N ALA A 595 -41.99 -9.14 1.32
CA ALA A 595 -42.45 -10.53 1.25
C ALA A 595 -43.77 -10.66 0.47
N ILE A 596 -44.72 -9.73 0.65
CA ILE A 596 -45.98 -9.70 -0.12
C ILE A 596 -45.70 -9.43 -1.61
N ALA A 597 -44.79 -8.52 -1.92
CA ALA A 597 -44.39 -8.22 -3.30
C ALA A 597 -43.77 -9.45 -3.96
N LEU A 598 -42.80 -10.09 -3.30
CA LEU A 598 -42.16 -11.31 -3.79
C LEU A 598 -43.18 -12.43 -3.99
N MET A 599 -44.07 -12.68 -3.03
CA MET A 599 -45.11 -13.70 -3.16
C MET A 599 -46.02 -13.43 -4.38
N ARG A 600 -46.40 -12.16 -4.61
CA ARG A 600 -47.22 -11.75 -5.75
C ARG A 600 -46.49 -11.97 -7.07
N ASP A 601 -45.23 -11.59 -7.14
CA ASP A 601 -44.40 -11.75 -8.35
C ASP A 601 -44.17 -13.21 -8.69
N PHE A 602 -43.89 -14.03 -7.67
CA PHE A 602 -43.74 -15.49 -7.80
C PHE A 602 -45.06 -16.14 -8.26
N GLY A 603 -46.20 -15.73 -7.71
CA GLY A 603 -47.51 -16.28 -8.04
C GLY A 603 -48.03 -15.91 -9.43
N ARG A 604 -47.67 -14.73 -9.95
CA ARG A 604 -48.12 -14.27 -11.28
C ARG A 604 -47.44 -14.97 -12.45
N LYS A 605 -46.18 -15.38 -12.27
CA LYS A 605 -45.31 -15.77 -13.38
C LYS A 605 -44.93 -17.26 -13.38
N ASN A 606 -45.50 -18.04 -12.46
CA ASN A 606 -45.22 -19.46 -12.27
C ASN A 606 -43.71 -19.74 -12.26
N TYR A 607 -42.96 -18.93 -11.53
CA TYR A 607 -41.50 -19.03 -11.51
C TYR A 607 -41.04 -20.27 -10.74
N HIS A 608 -39.99 -20.91 -11.26
CA HIS A 608 -39.26 -21.99 -10.58
C HIS A 608 -38.15 -21.44 -9.66
N GLY A 609 -37.71 -20.21 -9.93
CA GLY A 609 -36.75 -19.45 -9.12
C GLY A 609 -36.98 -17.94 -9.27
N PHE A 610 -36.43 -17.15 -8.36
CA PHE A 610 -36.43 -15.69 -8.47
C PHE A 610 -35.25 -15.08 -7.71
N TYR A 611 -34.46 -14.26 -8.41
CA TYR A 611 -33.46 -13.40 -7.83
C TYR A 611 -34.06 -12.06 -7.39
N SER A 612 -34.01 -11.79 -6.08
CA SER A 612 -34.37 -10.49 -5.52
C SER A 612 -33.15 -9.58 -5.44
N GLY A 613 -33.01 -8.65 -6.39
CA GLY A 613 -31.93 -7.65 -6.34
C GLY A 613 -31.95 -6.76 -5.08
N ARG A 614 -33.14 -6.48 -4.53
CA ARG A 614 -33.29 -5.66 -3.31
C ARG A 614 -32.74 -6.36 -2.07
N GLY A 615 -32.94 -7.67 -1.95
CA GLY A 615 -32.42 -8.46 -0.83
C GLY A 615 -31.10 -9.18 -1.11
N ASP A 616 -30.63 -9.13 -2.35
CA ASP A 616 -29.55 -9.93 -2.91
C ASP A 616 -29.66 -11.42 -2.51
N PHE A 617 -30.79 -12.06 -2.80
CA PHE A 617 -30.96 -13.49 -2.55
C PHE A 617 -31.78 -14.15 -3.66
N ILE A 618 -31.62 -15.47 -3.79
CA ILE A 618 -32.34 -16.31 -4.74
C ILE A 618 -33.36 -17.14 -3.96
N ILE A 619 -34.61 -17.15 -4.40
CA ILE A 619 -35.66 -18.04 -3.90
C ILE A 619 -35.89 -19.12 -4.94
N LEU A 620 -35.89 -20.39 -4.55
CA LEU A 620 -36.19 -21.53 -5.41
C LEU A 620 -37.45 -22.24 -4.93
N ARG A 621 -38.31 -22.64 -5.87
CA ARG A 621 -39.48 -23.46 -5.56
C ARG A 621 -39.03 -24.92 -5.36
N ALA A 622 -39.35 -25.48 -4.21
CA ALA A 622 -39.06 -26.87 -3.92
C ALA A 622 -39.92 -27.80 -4.78
N GLY A 623 -39.29 -28.80 -5.39
CA GLY A 623 -39.95 -29.81 -6.24
C GLY A 623 -39.72 -29.65 -7.75
N ASP A 624 -39.19 -28.52 -8.21
CA ASP A 624 -38.86 -28.28 -9.63
C ASP A 624 -37.40 -28.66 -9.94
N ASP A 625 -36.96 -28.51 -11.21
CA ASP A 625 -35.54 -28.62 -11.61
C ASP A 625 -34.71 -27.49 -10.98
N MET A 626 -34.36 -27.68 -9.71
CA MET A 626 -33.67 -26.70 -8.88
C MET A 626 -32.30 -26.32 -9.43
N ALA A 627 -31.64 -27.23 -10.16
CA ALA A 627 -30.34 -26.96 -10.76
C ALA A 627 -30.47 -25.96 -11.93
N SER A 628 -31.46 -26.18 -12.81
CA SER A 628 -31.78 -25.27 -13.90
C SER A 628 -32.27 -23.91 -13.37
N ALA A 629 -33.20 -23.91 -12.41
CA ALA A 629 -33.71 -22.69 -11.78
C ALA A 629 -32.60 -21.89 -11.07
N LEU A 630 -31.74 -22.56 -10.31
CA LEU A 630 -30.61 -21.89 -9.65
C LEU A 630 -29.63 -21.30 -10.66
N THR A 631 -29.30 -22.04 -11.72
CA THR A 631 -28.39 -21.56 -12.77
C THR A 631 -28.98 -20.33 -13.48
N HIS A 632 -30.29 -20.34 -13.77
CA HIS A 632 -31.01 -19.21 -14.34
C HIS A 632 -30.97 -17.97 -13.44
N GLU A 633 -31.25 -18.13 -12.14
CA GLU A 633 -31.25 -16.99 -11.19
C GLU A 633 -29.84 -16.48 -10.86
N LEU A 634 -28.82 -17.35 -10.89
CA LEU A 634 -27.43 -16.93 -10.80
C LEU A 634 -27.03 -16.01 -11.95
N ALA A 635 -27.54 -16.26 -13.16
CA ALA A 635 -27.30 -15.40 -14.32
C ALA A 635 -27.95 -14.01 -14.13
N HIS A 636 -29.19 -13.94 -13.63
CA HIS A 636 -29.84 -12.65 -13.31
C HIS A 636 -29.10 -11.87 -12.22
N ARG A 637 -28.60 -12.57 -11.20
CA ARG A 637 -27.75 -11.97 -10.16
C ARG A 637 -26.46 -11.40 -10.73
N ALA A 638 -25.78 -12.15 -11.60
CA ALA A 638 -24.55 -11.69 -12.26
C ALA A 638 -24.82 -10.43 -13.11
N GLN A 639 -25.88 -10.42 -13.91
CA GLN A 639 -26.30 -9.25 -14.70
C GLN A 639 -26.62 -8.04 -13.82
N SER A 640 -27.32 -8.24 -12.69
CA SER A 640 -27.65 -7.16 -11.76
C SER A 640 -26.41 -6.55 -11.09
N VAL A 641 -25.45 -7.39 -10.68
CA VAL A 641 -24.17 -6.95 -10.11
C VAL A 641 -23.35 -6.19 -11.14
N GLN A 642 -23.30 -6.68 -12.39
CA GLN A 642 -22.62 -6.00 -13.48
C GLN A 642 -23.23 -4.61 -13.76
N GLY A 643 -24.56 -4.50 -13.80
CA GLY A 643 -25.25 -3.21 -13.96
C GLY A 643 -24.96 -2.22 -12.82
N ARG A 644 -24.88 -2.70 -11.57
CA ARG A 644 -24.50 -1.86 -10.40
C ARG A 644 -23.04 -1.40 -10.46
N LEU A 645 -22.13 -2.26 -10.93
CA LEU A 645 -20.73 -1.88 -11.08
C LEU A 645 -20.53 -0.84 -12.19
N GLN A 646 -21.27 -0.97 -13.29
CA GLN A 646 -21.29 0.04 -14.35
C GLN A 646 -21.86 1.37 -13.85
N SER A 647 -22.96 1.35 -13.10
CA SER A 647 -23.55 2.59 -12.55
C SER A 647 -22.65 3.26 -11.51
N LEU A 648 -21.91 2.50 -10.70
CA LEU A 648 -20.90 3.05 -9.78
C LEU A 648 -19.70 3.66 -10.51
N GLY A 649 -19.26 3.04 -11.61
CA GLY A 649 -18.23 3.60 -12.48
C GLY A 649 -18.65 4.95 -13.09
N THR A 650 -19.89 5.01 -13.58
CA THR A 650 -20.49 6.25 -14.12
C THR A 650 -20.67 7.31 -13.04
N LEU A 651 -21.23 6.95 -11.88
CA LEU A 651 -21.43 7.89 -10.77
C LEU A 651 -20.09 8.45 -10.26
N ARG A 652 -19.03 7.63 -10.25
CA ARG A 652 -17.68 8.10 -9.94
C ARG A 652 -17.16 9.07 -11.01
N ALA A 653 -17.33 8.77 -12.29
CA ALA A 653 -16.91 9.65 -13.38
C ALA A 653 -17.66 11.00 -13.35
N GLU A 654 -18.97 10.98 -13.11
CA GLU A 654 -19.81 12.17 -12.99
C GLU A 654 -19.49 12.97 -11.73
N PHE A 655 -19.25 12.31 -10.59
CA PHE A 655 -18.77 12.96 -9.38
C PHE A 655 -17.44 13.68 -9.60
N GLN A 656 -16.49 13.04 -10.25
CA GLN A 656 -15.20 13.66 -10.58
C GLN A 656 -15.38 14.83 -11.55
N SER A 657 -16.26 14.70 -12.55
CA SER A 657 -16.60 15.78 -13.49
C SER A 657 -17.21 16.99 -12.78
N HIS A 658 -18.21 16.79 -11.92
CA HIS A 658 -18.84 17.88 -11.16
C HIS A 658 -17.90 18.48 -10.11
N ARG A 659 -17.04 17.68 -9.49
CA ARG A 659 -16.01 18.21 -8.59
C ARG A 659 -15.00 19.05 -9.37
N MET A 660 -14.49 18.59 -10.52
CA MET A 660 -13.60 19.37 -11.38
C MET A 660 -14.26 20.66 -11.87
N GLN A 661 -15.53 20.61 -12.24
CA GLN A 661 -16.31 21.79 -12.62
C GLN A 661 -16.45 22.76 -11.45
N ARG A 662 -16.68 22.28 -10.22
CA ARG A 662 -16.72 23.12 -9.01
C ARG A 662 -15.38 23.80 -8.77
N GLU A 663 -14.28 23.05 -8.79
CA GLU A 663 -12.93 23.59 -8.60
C GLU A 663 -12.56 24.61 -9.69
N MET A 664 -12.94 24.35 -10.94
CA MET A 664 -12.76 25.29 -12.05
C MET A 664 -13.57 26.58 -11.83
N LEU A 665 -14.83 26.47 -11.39
CA LEU A 665 -15.67 27.63 -11.09
C LEU A 665 -15.14 28.42 -9.89
N LEU A 666 -14.62 27.76 -8.86
CA LEU A 666 -13.98 28.41 -7.71
C LEU A 666 -12.69 29.15 -8.09
N ALA A 667 -12.02 28.74 -9.18
CA ALA A 667 -10.82 29.38 -9.68
C ALA A 667 -11.08 30.59 -10.61
N LEU A 668 -12.33 30.79 -11.05
CA LEU A 668 -12.71 31.91 -11.93
C LEU A 668 -13.13 33.16 -11.11
N PRO A 669 -12.88 34.38 -11.62
CA PRO A 669 -13.39 35.60 -11.02
C PRO A 669 -14.91 35.56 -10.82
N GLU A 670 -15.39 36.06 -9.67
CA GLU A 670 -16.80 35.97 -9.26
C GLU A 670 -17.75 36.61 -10.29
N GLU A 671 -17.32 37.66 -11.00
CA GLU A 671 -18.10 38.32 -12.05
C GLU A 671 -18.41 37.41 -13.26
N ILE A 672 -17.55 36.42 -13.51
CA ILE A 672 -17.69 35.42 -14.58
C ILE A 672 -18.59 34.28 -14.10
N VAL A 673 -18.40 33.83 -12.86
CA VAL A 673 -19.17 32.74 -12.25
C VAL A 673 -20.64 33.12 -12.02
N ALA A 674 -20.90 34.37 -11.64
CA ALA A 674 -22.24 34.91 -11.34
C ALA A 674 -23.22 34.85 -12.52
N LYS A 675 -22.74 34.66 -13.76
CA LYS A 675 -23.55 34.58 -14.98
C LYS A 675 -23.78 33.15 -15.48
N SER A 676 -23.22 32.12 -14.84
CA SER A 676 -23.31 30.74 -15.31
C SER A 676 -24.47 29.96 -14.66
N ALA A 677 -25.07 29.03 -15.41
CA ALA A 677 -26.05 28.06 -14.90
C ALA A 677 -25.47 27.09 -13.84
N SER A 678 -24.16 27.14 -13.61
CA SER A 678 -23.43 26.25 -12.70
C SER A 678 -23.10 26.89 -11.35
N LYS A 679 -23.65 28.09 -11.03
CA LYS A 679 -23.42 28.79 -9.76
C LYS A 679 -23.77 27.95 -8.54
N GLU A 680 -24.80 27.10 -8.63
CA GLU A 680 -25.18 26.21 -7.53
C GLU A 680 -24.10 25.20 -7.18
N LEU A 681 -23.26 24.80 -8.15
CA LEU A 681 -22.21 23.80 -7.94
C LEU A 681 -21.09 24.32 -7.02
N VAL A 682 -20.81 25.63 -7.07
CA VAL A 682 -19.78 26.34 -6.29
C VAL A 682 -20.00 26.20 -4.79
N HIS A 683 -21.26 26.11 -4.37
CA HIS A 683 -21.66 26.04 -2.97
C HIS A 683 -21.95 24.62 -2.49
N LYS A 684 -21.93 23.61 -3.39
CA LYS A 684 -22.20 22.21 -3.01
C LYS A 684 -20.97 21.54 -2.42
N THR A 685 -21.11 20.94 -1.24
CA THR A 685 -20.09 20.01 -0.70
C THR A 685 -20.00 18.74 -1.55
N ASP A 686 -18.95 17.94 -1.33
CA ASP A 686 -18.82 16.64 -2.00
C ASP A 686 -20.03 15.73 -1.69
N GLU A 687 -20.56 15.78 -0.46
CA GLU A 687 -21.77 15.05 -0.06
C GLU A 687 -23.02 15.57 -0.79
N GLU A 688 -23.13 16.87 -1.01
CA GLU A 688 -24.25 17.48 -1.73
C GLU A 688 -24.18 17.21 -3.24
N ILE A 689 -22.98 17.12 -3.82
CA ILE A 689 -22.78 16.65 -5.21
C ILE A 689 -23.17 15.17 -5.33
N ILE A 690 -22.77 14.33 -4.36
CA ILE A 690 -23.17 12.92 -4.33
C ILE A 690 -24.69 12.79 -4.14
N ALA A 691 -25.31 13.61 -3.29
CA ALA A 691 -26.75 13.62 -3.09
C ALA A 691 -27.49 14.09 -4.35
N PHE A 692 -26.98 15.12 -5.03
CA PHE A 692 -27.52 15.64 -6.30
C PHE A 692 -27.48 14.58 -7.41
N LEU A 693 -26.36 13.88 -7.59
CA LEU A 693 -26.22 12.80 -8.57
C LEU A 693 -27.13 11.60 -8.26
N LYS A 694 -27.41 11.34 -6.98
CA LYS A 694 -28.37 10.31 -6.57
C LYS A 694 -29.82 10.72 -6.79
N GLN A 695 -30.14 12.01 -6.70
CA GLN A 695 -31.49 12.56 -6.86
C GLN A 695 -31.86 12.82 -8.31
N HIS A 696 -30.87 13.00 -9.18
CA HIS A 696 -31.04 13.26 -10.60
C HIS A 696 -30.34 12.21 -11.48
N PRO A 697 -30.76 10.93 -11.41
CA PRO A 697 -30.19 9.86 -12.24
C PRO A 697 -30.39 10.11 -13.75
N GLU A 698 -31.26 11.05 -14.15
CA GLU A 698 -31.45 11.52 -15.52
C GLU A 698 -30.26 12.31 -16.10
N TYR A 699 -29.34 12.78 -15.26
CA TYR A 699 -28.06 13.31 -15.73
C TYR A 699 -27.06 12.18 -16.08
N GLY A 700 -27.38 10.93 -15.72
CA GLY A 700 -26.76 9.73 -16.29
C GLY A 700 -27.43 9.31 -17.61
N PRO A 701 -26.74 8.60 -18.51
CA PRO A 701 -27.30 8.25 -19.82
C PRO A 701 -28.52 7.34 -19.66
N LYS A 702 -29.68 7.80 -20.15
CA LYS A 702 -30.86 6.94 -20.35
C LYS A 702 -30.57 5.97 -21.49
N ILE A 703 -30.21 4.73 -21.18
CA ILE A 703 -30.37 3.63 -22.14
C ILE A 703 -31.86 3.30 -22.20
N LYS A 704 -32.59 4.01 -23.06
CA LYS A 704 -33.90 3.55 -23.52
C LYS A 704 -33.67 2.45 -24.57
N LEU A 705 -33.90 1.20 -24.20
CA LEU A 705 -34.23 0.15 -25.16
C LEU A 705 -35.69 0.39 -25.59
N GLU A 706 -35.92 1.35 -26.49
CA GLU A 706 -37.17 1.42 -27.24
C GLU A 706 -36.99 0.55 -28.48
N ALA A 707 -37.78 -0.52 -28.57
CA ALA A 707 -37.91 -1.32 -29.78
C ALA A 707 -38.46 -0.40 -30.88
N ALA A 708 -37.64 -0.18 -31.91
CA ALA A 708 -38.08 0.49 -33.13
C ALA A 708 -39.02 -0.45 -33.89
N ASP A 709 -40.31 -0.20 -33.76
CA ASP A 709 -41.33 -0.68 -34.68
C ASP A 709 -41.41 0.35 -35.82
N ALA A 710 -40.68 0.11 -36.91
CA ALA A 710 -40.84 0.82 -38.18
C ALA A 710 -40.25 0.00 -39.34
N SER A 711 -41.13 -0.76 -39.99
CA SER A 711 -41.25 -0.89 -41.45
C SER A 711 -39.96 -1.04 -42.28
N ILE A 712 -39.62 -2.29 -42.59
CA ILE A 712 -38.88 -2.67 -43.80
C ILE A 712 -39.81 -2.46 -45.00
N ALA A 713 -39.64 -1.36 -45.71
CA ALA A 713 -39.96 -1.21 -47.13
C ALA A 713 -39.19 0.00 -47.66
N ASP A 714 -38.49 -0.20 -48.77
CA ASP A 714 -37.74 0.77 -49.58
C ASP A 714 -36.38 1.22 -49.03
N ILE A 715 -35.31 0.54 -49.48
CA ILE A 715 -34.16 1.12 -50.23
C ILE A 715 -33.27 -0.03 -50.75
N ASP A 716 -32.94 0.09 -52.04
CA ASP A 716 -32.27 -0.82 -52.98
C ASP A 716 -30.76 -1.02 -52.70
N PRO A 717 -30.18 -2.24 -52.81
CA PRO A 717 -28.77 -2.48 -52.47
C PRO A 717 -27.86 -2.56 -53.71
N VAL A 718 -27.61 -1.47 -54.44
CA VAL A 718 -26.47 -1.38 -55.37
C VAL A 718 -26.00 0.07 -55.53
N GLY A 719 -24.85 0.41 -54.95
CA GLY A 719 -24.09 1.61 -55.32
C GLY A 719 -23.42 2.31 -54.15
N ASP A 720 -22.19 1.91 -53.83
CA ASP A 720 -21.06 2.83 -53.50
C ASP A 720 -19.87 2.10 -52.88
N ALA A 721 -19.35 1.09 -53.58
CA ALA A 721 -18.06 0.46 -53.26
C ALA A 721 -16.85 1.20 -53.84
N LYS A 722 -16.98 2.47 -54.30
CA LYS A 722 -15.91 3.18 -55.03
C LYS A 722 -15.42 4.47 -54.37
N MET A 723 -16.01 4.92 -53.25
CA MET A 723 -15.67 6.21 -52.66
C MET A 723 -14.59 6.17 -51.55
N VAL A 724 -14.17 4.96 -51.13
CA VAL A 724 -13.23 4.78 -50.00
C VAL A 724 -11.79 4.51 -50.46
N GLU A 725 -11.58 4.10 -51.71
CA GLU A 725 -10.23 3.84 -52.24
C GLU A 725 -9.46 5.11 -52.65
N ASP A 726 -10.16 6.19 -53.02
CA ASP A 726 -9.52 7.42 -53.53
C ASP A 726 -9.04 8.38 -52.42
N TRP A 727 -9.27 8.06 -51.13
CA TRP A 727 -8.94 8.96 -50.02
C TRP A 727 -7.59 8.67 -49.33
N PHE A 728 -6.92 7.57 -49.67
CA PHE A 728 -5.66 7.15 -49.02
C PHE A 728 -4.40 7.32 -49.87
N LEU A 729 -4.52 7.82 -51.11
CA LEU A 729 -3.39 7.98 -52.03
C LEU A 729 -3.34 9.38 -52.66
N ASP A 730 -3.10 10.43 -51.87
CA ASP A 730 -2.19 11.47 -52.33
C ASP A 730 -1.62 12.29 -51.16
N GLY A 731 -0.30 12.31 -51.07
CA GLY A 731 0.43 13.13 -50.12
C GLY A 731 0.86 14.42 -50.80
N THR A 732 0.42 15.58 -50.31
CA THR A 732 1.13 16.84 -50.55
C THR A 732 0.84 17.90 -49.48
N VAL A 733 1.95 18.39 -48.94
CA VAL A 733 2.28 19.62 -48.21
C VAL A 733 1.25 20.78 -48.26
N GLY A 734 1.01 21.39 -47.07
CA GLY A 734 1.24 22.82 -46.87
C GLY A 734 0.04 23.73 -46.60
N LYS A 735 -0.15 24.12 -45.33
CA LYS A 735 0.03 25.49 -44.82
C LYS A 735 -0.22 25.54 -43.32
#